data_AF-A0AAZ3RE49-F1
#
_entry.id   AF-A0AAZ3RE49-F1
#
_cell.length_a   1.000
_cell.length_b   1.000
_cell.length_c   1.000
_cell.angle_alpha   90.00
_cell.angle_beta   90.00
_cell.angle_gamma   90.00
#
_symmetry.space_group_name_H-M   'P 1'
#
loop_
_entity.id
_entity.type
_entity.pdbx_description
1 polymer ?
#
loop_
_entity_poly.entity_id
_entity_poly.type
_entity_poly.pdbx_seq_one_letter_code
_entity_poly.pdbx_strand_id
1 'polypeptide(L)'
;MPTPSGSPEREGSTGGPNQLECPPSSPPGMDHSMGSPLLSPDSSCQDAMLSAPAASPADSESLSPDELELLAKLEEQNRLLEADSKSMRSMSGSRRNSGSSLVSSSSASSNLSHLEEDTWILWGRIVNEWDEWRRKKDKLLKELIRKGIPHHFRAIVWQLLGNATDMPVKNQYSELLKMSSPCEKLIRRDIARTYPEHEFFKGQDSLGQEVLFNVMKAYSLVDREVGYCQGSAFIVGLLLMQMPEEEAFCVFVRLMQEYRLRELFKPTMAELGLCIYQFEYLLQEQLPELNVHFRSQSFHTSMYASSWFLTLFLTFLPMPVATRIFDIFMYEGLEIIFRVGMAILQYNQTDLIQLDMEGMSQHFQKVIPHQFDSCPDKLILRAYQVKYNPKRMKKLEKEYTTIKNKEMEEQIEIKRLRTENRLLKQRIETLEKVRDRNLGQVTRAQEAEENYVIKRELAVVRQQFSVTSQNLEKAQDTIGELQQTDNYTEQFVTGLQMQLEQSRLQEAELLGALKEMQDKVLDLEKRSSSLPDENNVAQLQDELKLVKLRELETLHSFREMQDTVTELNQRWQLHMSKGGGGHWKESPKKNALNELQDKLMGVRLREAQAQAELREVKLQAIQLESQNQIHSKLIGRHEVESAAMQERLQQLAGQNKGMLAQLTEMKRKQAELDCKSKEEVMAVRLREADSMAAMAEFRQKIAELEIQKEEGLIQGQLNHSDSRQYITQLRDQIGELKNELHVNQIPSCFLYFSEMIDVVRHMKHDILDSLLWPSSV
;
A
#
# COMPACT_ATOMS: atom_id res chain seq x y z
N MET A 1 -1.52 39.36 19.72
CA MET A 1 -2.53 40.07 20.52
C MET A 1 -3.79 40.22 19.69
N PRO A 2 -4.98 39.80 20.16
CA PRO A 2 -5.25 38.96 21.33
C PRO A 2 -5.68 37.52 20.96
N THR A 3 -5.71 36.63 21.96
CA THR A 3 -6.49 35.37 21.96
C THR A 3 -7.84 35.62 22.67
N PRO A 4 -8.79 34.66 22.66
CA PRO A 4 -8.86 33.64 23.72
C PRO A 4 -9.10 32.21 23.17
N SER A 5 -8.72 31.08 23.77
CA SER A 5 -8.45 30.61 25.15
C SER A 5 -9.70 30.28 26.00
N GLY A 6 -9.93 28.98 26.27
CA GLY A 6 -11.02 28.52 27.15
C GLY A 6 -11.23 27.01 27.20
N SER A 7 -10.35 26.27 27.89
CA SER A 7 -10.68 24.96 28.48
C SER A 7 -11.36 25.17 29.85
N PRO A 8 -11.98 24.15 30.46
CA PRO A 8 -11.21 23.39 31.45
C PRO A 8 -11.50 21.88 31.53
N GLU A 9 -10.56 21.13 32.09
CA GLU A 9 -10.76 19.78 32.65
C GLU A 9 -11.14 19.87 34.13
N ARG A 10 -11.71 18.79 34.72
CA ARG A 10 -11.19 18.21 35.98
C ARG A 10 -11.86 16.88 36.43
N GLU A 11 -11.03 15.99 36.96
CA GLU A 11 -11.14 15.11 38.16
C GLU A 11 -12.53 14.55 38.60
N GLY A 12 -12.66 13.31 39.10
CA GLY A 12 -11.65 12.26 39.38
C GLY A 12 -12.16 11.16 40.35
N SER A 13 -11.22 10.39 40.93
CA SER A 13 -11.34 9.48 42.10
C SER A 13 -11.86 8.02 41.98
N THR A 14 -10.87 7.10 41.94
CA THR A 14 -10.64 5.95 42.87
C THR A 14 -11.71 4.88 43.17
N GLY A 15 -11.35 3.61 42.97
CA GLY A 15 -11.94 2.46 43.67
C GLY A 15 -11.52 1.08 43.12
N GLY A 16 -10.97 0.21 43.96
CA GLY A 16 -10.67 -1.22 43.68
C GLY A 16 -10.34 -1.94 45.01
N PRO A 17 -9.83 -3.19 45.02
CA PRO A 17 -9.66 -4.17 43.94
C PRO A 17 -10.41 -5.50 44.23
N ASN A 18 -10.23 -6.53 43.39
CA ASN A 18 -10.20 -7.93 43.85
C ASN A 18 -9.50 -8.87 42.85
N GLN A 19 -8.98 -10.01 43.35
CA GLN A 19 -8.28 -11.06 42.59
C GLN A 19 -9.06 -12.40 42.66
N LEU A 20 -8.42 -13.50 42.21
CA LEU A 20 -8.88 -14.92 42.07
C LEU A 20 -9.42 -15.27 40.66
N GLU A 21 -9.10 -16.40 40.03
CA GLU A 21 -7.92 -17.30 40.14
C GLU A 21 -7.84 -18.23 38.89
N CYS A 22 -6.75 -18.98 38.71
CA CYS A 22 -6.48 -19.94 37.61
C CYS A 22 -5.47 -21.01 38.11
N PRO A 23 -5.17 -22.14 37.41
CA PRO A 23 -5.77 -22.81 36.22
C PRO A 23 -6.17 -24.28 36.63
N PRO A 24 -5.88 -25.44 35.96
CA PRO A 24 -5.57 -25.85 34.56
C PRO A 24 -6.59 -26.94 34.05
N SER A 25 -6.35 -27.99 33.22
CA SER A 25 -5.22 -28.58 32.46
C SER A 25 -5.68 -29.49 31.30
N SER A 26 -4.83 -29.67 30.27
CA SER A 26 -4.85 -30.74 29.23
C SER A 26 -4.17 -32.05 29.75
N PRO A 27 -3.72 -33.08 28.97
CA PRO A 27 -3.82 -33.35 27.50
C PRO A 27 -4.33 -34.78 27.08
N PRO A 28 -3.60 -35.74 26.44
CA PRO A 28 -3.95 -36.24 25.09
C PRO A 28 -3.94 -37.78 24.86
N GLY A 29 -4.14 -38.27 23.61
CA GLY A 29 -3.47 -39.50 23.13
C GLY A 29 -4.07 -40.34 21.98
N MET A 30 -3.42 -40.31 20.81
CA MET A 30 -3.06 -41.43 19.88
C MET A 30 -4.11 -42.33 19.17
N ASP A 31 -3.96 -42.36 17.84
CA ASP A 31 -3.84 -43.49 16.89
C ASP A 31 -4.71 -44.77 17.00
N HIS A 32 -5.29 -45.17 15.85
CA HIS A 32 -4.88 -46.39 15.13
C HIS A 32 -5.35 -46.38 13.66
N SER A 33 -4.91 -47.35 12.84
CA SER A 33 -5.07 -47.41 11.38
C SER A 33 -5.39 -48.85 10.90
N MET A 34 -5.58 -49.02 9.57
CA MET A 34 -5.94 -50.25 8.81
C MET A 34 -7.41 -50.68 8.86
N GLY A 35 -7.97 -51.15 7.71
CA GLY A 35 -9.29 -51.81 7.73
C GLY A 35 -10.12 -51.96 6.45
N SER A 36 -9.58 -51.94 5.21
CA SER A 36 -10.37 -52.38 4.04
C SER A 36 -10.48 -53.92 3.99
N PRO A 37 -11.53 -54.48 3.37
CA PRO A 37 -11.29 -55.09 2.05
C PRO A 37 -12.43 -54.86 1.02
N LEU A 38 -12.13 -55.23 -0.24
CA LEU A 38 -13.05 -55.18 -1.39
C LEU A 38 -14.13 -56.26 -1.32
N LEU A 39 -15.19 -56.08 -2.13
CA LEU A 39 -15.66 -57.14 -3.05
C LEU A 39 -16.43 -56.55 -4.25
N SER A 40 -16.06 -57.00 -5.45
CA SER A 40 -16.84 -56.93 -6.70
C SER A 40 -17.03 -58.38 -7.20
N PRO A 41 -17.97 -58.68 -8.11
CA PRO A 41 -17.61 -58.60 -9.54
C PRO A 41 -18.75 -58.27 -10.53
N ASP A 42 -18.32 -57.80 -11.70
CA ASP A 42 -18.76 -58.09 -13.09
C ASP A 42 -20.26 -58.30 -13.45
N SER A 43 -20.72 -57.50 -14.42
CA SER A 43 -21.23 -58.01 -15.71
C SER A 43 -21.18 -56.90 -16.79
N SER A 44 -21.13 -57.28 -18.07
CA SER A 44 -20.74 -56.40 -19.18
C SER A 44 -21.67 -56.42 -20.39
N CYS A 45 -21.72 -55.29 -21.10
CA CYS A 45 -22.30 -55.12 -22.46
C CYS A 45 -23.85 -55.30 -22.54
N GLN A 46 -24.56 -54.88 -23.60
CA GLN A 46 -24.13 -54.35 -24.90
C GLN A 46 -25.11 -53.30 -25.47
N ASP A 47 -24.79 -52.74 -26.64
CA ASP A 47 -25.49 -51.67 -27.38
C ASP A 47 -26.97 -51.93 -27.71
N ALA A 48 -27.77 -50.86 -27.88
CA ALA A 48 -28.42 -50.47 -29.16
C ALA A 48 -29.63 -49.51 -29.04
N MET A 49 -29.43 -48.28 -29.51
CA MET A 49 -30.27 -47.49 -30.44
C MET A 49 -31.83 -47.54 -30.50
N LEU A 50 -32.38 -46.35 -30.80
CA LEU A 50 -33.67 -46.01 -31.47
C LEU A 50 -34.99 -45.89 -30.64
N SER A 51 -35.35 -44.63 -30.40
CA SER A 51 -36.58 -43.97 -30.88
C SER A 51 -37.96 -44.63 -30.72
N ALA A 52 -38.77 -44.05 -29.81
CA ALA A 52 -40.21 -43.76 -29.87
C ALA A 52 -41.16 -44.51 -30.84
N PRO A 53 -42.36 -44.84 -30.32
CA PRO A 53 -43.58 -44.33 -30.95
C PRO A 53 -44.52 -43.61 -29.95
N ALA A 54 -45.50 -42.86 -30.47
CA ALA A 54 -46.48 -42.13 -29.68
C ALA A 54 -47.89 -42.73 -29.79
N ALA A 55 -48.63 -42.72 -28.68
CA ALA A 55 -50.09 -42.82 -28.65
C ALA A 55 -50.65 -42.27 -27.32
N SER A 56 -51.88 -41.78 -27.36
CA SER A 56 -52.73 -41.40 -26.20
C SER A 56 -54.11 -42.04 -26.43
N PRO A 57 -55.16 -41.78 -25.61
CA PRO A 57 -55.20 -41.43 -24.19
C PRO A 57 -56.22 -42.29 -23.41
N ALA A 58 -55.80 -43.06 -22.40
CA ALA A 58 -56.68 -43.53 -21.33
C ALA A 58 -55.89 -44.15 -20.17
N ASP A 59 -55.87 -43.47 -19.02
CA ASP A 59 -56.19 -44.09 -17.74
C ASP A 59 -56.68 -43.00 -16.79
N SER A 60 -57.57 -43.34 -15.86
CA SER A 60 -58.30 -42.37 -15.03
C SER A 60 -58.02 -42.62 -13.55
N GLU A 61 -57.02 -41.93 -13.01
CA GLU A 61 -56.78 -41.93 -11.56
C GLU A 61 -57.95 -41.25 -10.83
N SER A 62 -58.48 -41.95 -9.84
CA SER A 62 -59.62 -41.47 -9.05
C SER A 62 -59.13 -40.53 -7.95
N LEU A 63 -59.27 -39.23 -8.18
CA LEU A 63 -59.01 -38.20 -7.18
C LEU A 63 -59.77 -38.48 -5.88
N SER A 64 -59.11 -38.22 -4.75
CA SER A 64 -59.69 -38.46 -3.43
C SER A 64 -60.83 -37.49 -3.11
N PRO A 65 -61.73 -37.82 -2.17
CA PRO A 65 -62.81 -36.92 -1.74
C PRO A 65 -62.29 -35.56 -1.25
N ASP A 66 -61.15 -35.54 -0.57
CA ASP A 66 -60.53 -34.33 -0.01
C ASP A 66 -59.99 -33.41 -1.11
N GLU A 67 -59.44 -33.97 -2.19
CA GLU A 67 -59.00 -33.20 -3.37
C GLU A 67 -60.18 -32.63 -4.16
N LEU A 68 -61.28 -33.38 -4.27
CA LEU A 68 -62.54 -32.89 -4.84
C LEU A 68 -63.16 -31.76 -4.02
N GLU A 69 -63.15 -31.84 -2.69
CA GLU A 69 -63.63 -30.76 -1.82
C GLU A 69 -62.70 -29.53 -1.88
N LEU A 70 -61.38 -29.72 -2.00
CA LEU A 70 -60.41 -28.65 -2.18
C LEU A 70 -60.59 -27.93 -3.53
N LEU A 71 -60.81 -28.68 -4.62
CA LEU A 71 -61.13 -28.12 -5.93
C LEU A 71 -62.43 -27.31 -5.92
N ALA A 72 -63.50 -27.85 -5.32
CA ALA A 72 -64.77 -27.13 -5.19
C ALA A 72 -64.64 -25.82 -4.39
N LYS A 73 -63.82 -25.82 -3.33
CA LYS A 73 -63.48 -24.62 -2.55
C LYS A 73 -62.69 -23.60 -3.37
N LEU A 74 -61.73 -24.04 -4.19
CA LEU A 74 -60.95 -23.16 -5.08
C LEU A 74 -61.80 -22.56 -6.20
N GLU A 75 -62.71 -23.33 -6.82
CA GLU A 75 -63.63 -22.80 -7.83
C GLU A 75 -64.59 -21.75 -7.25
N GLU A 76 -65.20 -22.00 -6.09
CA GLU A 76 -66.12 -21.04 -5.47
C GLU A 76 -65.37 -19.78 -4.99
N GLN A 77 -64.11 -19.89 -4.56
CA GLN A 77 -63.29 -18.72 -4.22
C GLN A 77 -62.90 -17.89 -5.46
N ASN A 78 -62.56 -18.53 -6.57
CA ASN A 78 -62.34 -17.85 -7.86
C ASN A 78 -63.62 -17.15 -8.37
N ARG A 79 -64.78 -17.79 -8.19
CA ARG A 79 -66.10 -17.25 -8.55
C ARG A 79 -66.46 -15.99 -7.76
N LEU A 80 -66.11 -15.94 -6.47
CA LEU A 80 -66.25 -14.76 -5.63
C LEU A 80 -65.33 -13.61 -6.08
N LEU A 81 -64.08 -13.90 -6.42
CA LEU A 81 -63.14 -12.92 -6.97
C LEU A 81 -63.62 -12.34 -8.31
N GLU A 82 -64.18 -13.17 -9.19
CA GLU A 82 -64.80 -12.70 -10.43
C GLU A 82 -66.01 -11.77 -10.17
N ALA A 83 -66.86 -12.10 -9.20
CA ALA A 83 -68.02 -11.28 -8.87
C ALA A 83 -67.62 -9.88 -8.37
N ASP A 84 -66.63 -9.78 -7.49
CA ASP A 84 -66.16 -8.50 -6.96
C ASP A 84 -65.46 -7.64 -8.04
N SER A 85 -64.70 -8.28 -8.95
CA SER A 85 -64.09 -7.61 -10.11
C SER A 85 -65.12 -6.95 -11.03
N LYS A 86 -66.34 -7.50 -11.10
CA LYS A 86 -67.47 -6.98 -11.89
C LYS A 86 -68.24 -5.90 -11.12
N SER A 87 -68.37 -6.05 -9.80
CA SER A 87 -68.93 -5.04 -8.89
C SER A 87 -68.16 -3.70 -9.00
N MET A 88 -66.83 -3.75 -8.86
CA MET A 88 -65.94 -2.58 -8.92
C MET A 88 -66.04 -1.75 -10.21
N ARG A 89 -66.38 -2.36 -11.35
CA ARG A 89 -66.53 -1.65 -12.64
C ARG A 89 -67.81 -0.83 -12.76
N SER A 90 -68.79 -1.00 -11.87
CA SER A 90 -70.11 -0.36 -11.98
C SER A 90 -70.20 1.08 -11.43
N MET A 91 -69.24 1.52 -10.60
CA MET A 91 -69.37 2.74 -9.79
C MET A 91 -68.79 4.03 -10.43
N SER A 92 -68.02 3.95 -11.51
CA SER A 92 -67.35 5.12 -12.13
C SER A 92 -68.22 5.83 -13.18
N GLY A 93 -69.45 6.21 -12.81
CA GLY A 93 -70.53 6.49 -13.79
C GLY A 93 -71.36 7.76 -13.61
N SER A 94 -70.85 8.90 -13.12
CA SER A 94 -71.61 10.17 -13.20
C SER A 94 -70.79 11.47 -13.08
N ARG A 95 -71.40 12.56 -13.57
CA ARG A 95 -71.05 14.00 -13.45
C ARG A 95 -69.91 14.57 -14.31
N ARG A 96 -70.29 15.14 -15.46
CA ARG A 96 -69.77 16.43 -15.96
C ARG A 96 -70.93 17.27 -16.51
N ASN A 97 -70.92 18.58 -16.28
CA ASN A 97 -71.85 19.54 -16.90
C ASN A 97 -71.11 20.85 -17.21
N SER A 98 -71.39 21.44 -18.38
CA SER A 98 -71.08 22.81 -18.86
C SER A 98 -69.67 23.42 -18.63
N GLY A 99 -69.08 24.01 -19.68
CA GLY A 99 -67.98 24.99 -19.53
C GLY A 99 -67.13 25.20 -20.78
N SER A 100 -67.26 26.37 -21.40
CA SER A 100 -66.62 26.78 -22.66
C SER A 100 -65.11 26.53 -22.81
N SER A 101 -64.74 25.85 -23.89
CA SER A 101 -63.77 26.29 -24.93
C SER A 101 -62.63 27.27 -24.57
N LEU A 102 -61.37 26.87 -24.78
CA LEU A 102 -60.52 27.27 -25.93
C LEU A 102 -59.06 26.75 -25.79
N VAL A 103 -58.26 26.90 -26.86
CA VAL A 103 -56.79 26.70 -26.94
C VAL A 103 -56.22 25.27 -26.82
N SER A 104 -56.47 24.48 -27.87
CA SER A 104 -55.49 23.65 -28.60
C SER A 104 -54.16 23.22 -27.93
N SER A 105 -54.06 21.97 -27.46
CA SER A 105 -52.79 21.22 -27.38
C SER A 105 -53.03 19.71 -27.20
N SER A 106 -53.67 19.04 -28.17
CA SER A 106 -54.18 17.65 -27.98
C SER A 106 -53.94 16.68 -29.15
N SER A 107 -53.16 17.06 -30.17
CA SER A 107 -52.90 16.23 -31.37
C SER A 107 -51.99 15.01 -31.13
N ALA A 108 -51.54 14.77 -29.89
CA ALA A 108 -50.64 13.67 -29.53
C ALA A 108 -51.35 12.57 -28.71
N SER A 109 -52.38 12.91 -27.92
CA SER A 109 -53.04 11.96 -27.02
C SER A 109 -53.99 11.00 -27.74
N SER A 110 -54.52 11.38 -28.91
CA SER A 110 -55.46 10.57 -29.72
C SER A 110 -54.86 9.25 -30.23
N ASN A 111 -53.53 9.13 -30.27
CA ASN A 111 -52.85 7.93 -30.74
C ASN A 111 -52.60 6.90 -29.61
N LEU A 112 -52.80 7.29 -28.35
CA LEU A 112 -52.53 6.44 -27.18
C LEU A 112 -53.76 5.63 -26.73
N SER A 113 -54.98 6.08 -27.07
CA SER A 113 -56.22 5.33 -26.78
C SER A 113 -56.46 4.13 -27.71
N HIS A 114 -55.57 3.90 -28.68
CA HIS A 114 -55.61 2.74 -29.59
C HIS A 114 -54.62 1.63 -29.20
N LEU A 115 -53.99 1.77 -28.02
CA LEU A 115 -52.92 0.93 -27.49
C LEU A 115 -53.39 -0.05 -26.39
N GLU A 116 -54.70 -0.26 -26.27
CA GLU A 116 -55.33 -1.37 -25.53
C GLU A 116 -55.37 -2.67 -26.37
N GLU A 117 -54.48 -2.80 -27.37
CA GLU A 117 -54.11 -4.11 -27.92
C GLU A 117 -53.34 -4.91 -26.85
N ASP A 118 -53.62 -6.20 -26.74
CA ASP A 118 -52.84 -7.08 -25.86
C ASP A 118 -51.35 -6.91 -26.13
N THR A 119 -50.58 -6.74 -25.06
CA THR A 119 -49.12 -6.55 -25.15
C THR A 119 -48.46 -7.68 -25.94
N TRP A 120 -49.02 -8.89 -25.90
CA TRP A 120 -48.64 -10.02 -26.73
C TRP A 120 -48.83 -9.77 -28.24
N ILE A 121 -50.02 -9.31 -28.65
CA ILE A 121 -50.37 -9.04 -30.06
C ILE A 121 -49.49 -7.91 -30.60
N LEU A 122 -49.29 -6.86 -29.81
CA LEU A 122 -48.42 -5.74 -30.17
C LEU A 122 -46.98 -6.18 -30.42
N TRP A 123 -46.38 -6.94 -29.51
CA TRP A 123 -45.00 -7.44 -29.68
C TRP A 123 -44.88 -8.49 -30.79
N GLY A 124 -45.90 -9.33 -31.00
CA GLY A 124 -45.98 -10.21 -32.16
C GLY A 124 -45.96 -9.45 -33.49
N ARG A 125 -46.73 -8.35 -33.59
CA ARG A 125 -46.67 -7.46 -34.76
C ARG A 125 -45.29 -6.81 -34.92
N ILE A 126 -44.69 -6.31 -33.84
CA ILE A 126 -43.36 -5.67 -33.85
C ILE A 126 -42.28 -6.61 -34.38
N VAL A 127 -42.30 -7.88 -33.97
CA VAL A 127 -41.37 -8.91 -34.45
C VAL A 127 -41.60 -9.24 -35.92
N ASN A 128 -42.85 -9.46 -36.34
CA ASN A 128 -43.18 -9.80 -37.73
C ASN A 128 -42.95 -8.64 -38.72
N GLU A 129 -43.09 -7.39 -38.26
CA GLU A 129 -42.92 -6.17 -39.06
C GLU A 129 -41.57 -5.45 -38.76
N TRP A 130 -40.54 -6.15 -38.24
CA TRP A 130 -39.36 -5.52 -37.62
C TRP A 130 -38.71 -4.40 -38.44
N ASP A 131 -38.45 -4.63 -39.74
CA ASP A 131 -37.85 -3.63 -40.62
C ASP A 131 -38.75 -2.41 -40.88
N GLU A 132 -40.06 -2.54 -40.75
CA GLU A 132 -40.95 -1.38 -40.76
C GLU A 132 -40.90 -0.63 -39.42
N TRP A 133 -40.95 -1.34 -38.29
CA TRP A 133 -40.89 -0.70 -36.98
C TRP A 133 -39.57 0.04 -36.75
N ARG A 134 -38.44 -0.61 -37.05
CA ARG A 134 -37.10 -0.04 -36.92
C ARG A 134 -36.82 1.15 -37.85
N ARG A 135 -37.52 1.27 -38.99
CA ARG A 135 -37.36 2.41 -39.92
C ARG A 135 -38.40 3.52 -39.77
N LYS A 136 -39.68 3.19 -39.52
CA LYS A 136 -40.80 4.15 -39.49
C LYS A 136 -41.32 4.46 -38.10
N LYS A 137 -41.22 3.52 -37.16
CA LYS A 137 -41.84 3.59 -35.81
C LYS A 137 -40.79 3.59 -34.68
N ASP A 138 -39.51 3.84 -35.00
CA ASP A 138 -38.35 3.72 -34.11
C ASP A 138 -38.55 4.38 -32.72
N LYS A 139 -39.09 5.60 -32.67
CA LYS A 139 -39.38 6.30 -31.40
C LYS A 139 -40.36 5.53 -30.51
N LEU A 140 -41.39 4.90 -31.09
CA LEU A 140 -42.37 4.10 -30.35
C LEU A 140 -41.78 2.75 -29.93
N LEU A 141 -41.00 2.11 -30.81
CA LEU A 141 -40.23 0.91 -30.47
C LEU A 141 -39.30 1.15 -29.27
N LYS A 142 -38.58 2.28 -29.26
CA LYS A 142 -37.75 2.74 -28.15
C LYS A 142 -38.53 2.92 -26.85
N GLU A 143 -39.71 3.54 -26.90
CA GLU A 143 -40.58 3.71 -25.72
C GLU A 143 -41.13 2.37 -25.20
N LEU A 144 -41.40 1.40 -26.08
CA LEU A 144 -41.83 0.05 -25.70
C LEU A 144 -40.70 -0.78 -25.07
N ILE A 145 -39.48 -0.74 -25.63
CA ILE A 145 -38.29 -1.38 -25.03
C ILE A 145 -38.01 -0.78 -23.63
N ARG A 146 -38.15 0.54 -23.48
CA ARG A 146 -38.03 1.23 -22.19
C ARG A 146 -39.09 0.81 -21.17
N LYS A 147 -40.31 0.48 -21.58
CA LYS A 147 -41.36 -0.10 -20.72
C LYS A 147 -41.11 -1.59 -20.39
N GLY A 148 -40.48 -2.33 -21.30
CA GLY A 148 -40.03 -3.70 -21.09
C GLY A 148 -40.37 -4.63 -22.25
N ILE A 149 -39.42 -5.50 -22.60
CA ILE A 149 -39.67 -6.59 -23.54
C ILE A 149 -40.28 -7.75 -22.74
N PRO A 150 -41.46 -8.29 -23.10
CA PRO A 150 -42.03 -9.44 -22.42
C PRO A 150 -41.13 -10.67 -22.61
N HIS A 151 -40.97 -11.48 -21.56
CA HIS A 151 -40.00 -12.59 -21.50
C HIS A 151 -39.97 -13.46 -22.76
N HIS A 152 -41.13 -13.96 -23.20
CA HIS A 152 -41.29 -14.80 -24.39
C HIS A 152 -40.77 -14.18 -25.71
N PHE A 153 -40.70 -12.85 -25.80
CA PHE A 153 -40.20 -12.16 -26.99
C PHE A 153 -38.71 -11.78 -26.91
N ARG A 154 -38.07 -11.83 -25.73
CA ARG A 154 -36.65 -11.42 -25.57
C ARG A 154 -35.71 -12.22 -26.46
N ALA A 155 -35.91 -13.53 -26.54
CA ALA A 155 -35.14 -14.43 -27.39
C ALA A 155 -35.01 -13.91 -28.83
N ILE A 156 -36.12 -13.42 -29.39
CA ILE A 156 -36.22 -12.95 -30.78
C ILE A 156 -35.82 -11.47 -30.87
N VAL A 157 -36.34 -10.62 -29.98
CA VAL A 157 -36.10 -9.17 -30.02
C VAL A 157 -34.63 -8.84 -29.76
N TRP A 158 -33.92 -9.55 -28.87
CA TRP A 158 -32.48 -9.34 -28.67
C TRP A 158 -31.65 -9.75 -29.90
N GLN A 159 -32.01 -10.83 -30.60
CA GLN A 159 -31.39 -11.20 -31.88
C GLN A 159 -31.66 -10.15 -32.96
N LEU A 160 -32.91 -9.68 -33.09
CA LEU A 160 -33.30 -8.64 -34.04
C LEU A 160 -32.67 -7.27 -33.73
N LEU A 161 -32.45 -6.95 -32.45
CA LEU A 161 -31.73 -5.76 -32.01
C LEU A 161 -30.25 -5.83 -32.41
N GLY A 162 -29.59 -6.96 -32.12
CA GLY A 162 -28.19 -7.21 -32.48
C GLY A 162 -27.94 -7.60 -33.94
N ASN A 163 -28.97 -7.71 -34.80
CA ASN A 163 -28.86 -8.27 -36.16
C ASN A 163 -28.20 -9.66 -36.20
N ALA A 164 -28.45 -10.49 -35.19
CA ALA A 164 -27.68 -11.70 -34.88
C ALA A 164 -28.20 -13.00 -35.53
N THR A 165 -29.32 -12.96 -36.26
CA THR A 165 -30.00 -14.16 -36.80
C THR A 165 -29.12 -14.93 -37.79
N ASP A 166 -28.60 -14.24 -38.81
CA ASP A 166 -27.93 -14.82 -39.97
C ASP A 166 -26.42 -14.50 -39.93
N MET A 167 -25.77 -15.00 -38.88
CA MET A 167 -24.35 -14.75 -38.59
C MET A 167 -23.45 -15.80 -39.26
N PRO A 168 -22.47 -15.42 -40.11
CA PRO A 168 -21.54 -16.38 -40.73
C PRO A 168 -20.72 -17.21 -39.73
N VAL A 169 -20.49 -16.68 -38.52
CA VAL A 169 -19.80 -17.38 -37.43
C VAL A 169 -20.66 -18.47 -36.78
N LYS A 170 -21.99 -18.45 -36.95
CA LYS A 170 -22.90 -19.52 -36.46
C LYS A 170 -22.51 -20.87 -37.06
N ASN A 171 -22.30 -20.89 -38.37
CA ASN A 171 -21.84 -22.07 -39.12
C ASN A 171 -20.48 -22.61 -38.62
N GLN A 172 -19.64 -21.75 -38.05
CA GLN A 172 -18.32 -22.11 -37.51
C GLN A 172 -18.38 -22.60 -36.06
N TYR A 173 -19.52 -22.45 -35.37
CA TYR A 173 -19.64 -22.79 -33.94
C TYR A 173 -19.28 -24.26 -33.66
N SER A 174 -19.82 -25.19 -34.45
CA SER A 174 -19.53 -26.61 -34.34
C SER A 174 -18.07 -27.00 -34.67
N GLU A 175 -17.29 -26.10 -35.29
CA GLU A 175 -15.85 -26.28 -35.52
C GLU A 175 -15.04 -25.72 -34.34
N LEU A 176 -15.41 -24.52 -33.87
CA LEU A 176 -14.80 -23.86 -32.71
C LEU A 176 -14.87 -24.72 -31.45
N LEU A 177 -15.98 -25.44 -31.22
CA LEU A 177 -16.11 -26.36 -30.08
C LEU A 177 -15.13 -27.55 -30.14
N LYS A 178 -14.72 -28.00 -31.32
CA LYS A 178 -13.76 -29.12 -31.52
C LYS A 178 -12.30 -28.69 -31.30
N MET A 179 -12.00 -27.40 -31.41
CA MET A 179 -10.68 -26.84 -31.08
C MET A 179 -10.48 -26.79 -29.55
N SER A 180 -9.25 -26.57 -29.08
CA SER A 180 -8.98 -26.26 -27.66
C SER A 180 -8.60 -24.80 -27.47
N SER A 181 -9.05 -24.19 -26.38
CA SER A 181 -8.75 -22.80 -26.00
C SER A 181 -7.78 -22.73 -24.82
N PRO A 182 -6.77 -21.83 -24.85
CA PRO A 182 -5.94 -21.54 -23.69
C PRO A 182 -6.73 -21.08 -22.46
N CYS A 183 -7.96 -20.57 -22.65
CA CYS A 183 -8.78 -20.01 -21.59
C CYS A 183 -9.61 -21.04 -20.80
N GLU A 184 -9.67 -22.31 -21.22
CA GLU A 184 -10.62 -23.30 -20.65
C GLU A 184 -10.56 -23.44 -19.13
N LYS A 185 -9.35 -23.35 -18.53
CA LYS A 185 -9.17 -23.42 -17.06
C LYS A 185 -9.73 -22.20 -16.32
N LEU A 186 -9.65 -21.01 -16.93
CA LEU A 186 -10.22 -19.77 -16.37
C LEU A 186 -11.76 -19.77 -16.52
N ILE A 187 -12.24 -20.22 -17.68
CA ILE A 187 -13.67 -20.35 -17.98
C ILE A 187 -14.35 -21.27 -16.95
N ARG A 188 -13.86 -22.51 -16.77
CA ARG A 188 -14.45 -23.48 -15.81
C ARG A 188 -14.51 -22.97 -14.37
N ARG A 189 -13.45 -22.31 -13.89
CA ARG A 189 -13.40 -21.72 -12.54
C ARG A 189 -14.46 -20.62 -12.35
N ASP A 190 -14.73 -19.84 -13.39
CA ASP A 190 -15.68 -18.72 -13.30
C ASP A 190 -17.13 -19.17 -13.54
N ILE A 191 -17.36 -20.25 -14.28
CA ILE A 191 -18.68 -20.87 -14.47
C ILE A 191 -19.26 -21.39 -13.15
N ALA A 192 -18.45 -22.06 -12.32
CA ALA A 192 -18.86 -22.57 -11.01
C ALA A 192 -19.33 -21.46 -10.02
N ARG A 193 -19.13 -20.18 -10.35
CA ARG A 193 -19.61 -19.01 -9.59
C ARG A 193 -20.56 -18.11 -10.40
N THR A 194 -21.02 -18.54 -11.57
CA THR A 194 -21.95 -17.81 -12.42
C THR A 194 -23.38 -18.32 -12.19
N TYR A 195 -24.21 -17.52 -11.51
CA TYR A 195 -25.58 -17.87 -11.09
C TYR A 195 -25.74 -19.24 -10.37
N PRO A 196 -24.93 -19.56 -9.34
CA PRO A 196 -24.89 -20.91 -8.75
C PRO A 196 -26.22 -21.38 -8.15
N GLU A 197 -27.05 -20.47 -7.64
CA GLU A 197 -28.38 -20.77 -7.07
C GLU A 197 -29.50 -20.91 -8.12
N HIS A 198 -29.24 -20.57 -9.38
CA HIS A 198 -30.26 -20.61 -10.43
C HIS A 198 -30.37 -22.03 -11.01
N GLU A 199 -31.57 -22.63 -10.93
CA GLU A 199 -31.82 -24.06 -11.25
C GLU A 199 -31.19 -24.55 -12.56
N PHE A 200 -31.17 -23.75 -13.63
CA PHE A 200 -30.52 -24.13 -14.91
C PHE A 200 -28.99 -24.30 -14.84
N PHE A 201 -28.31 -23.60 -13.93
CA PHE A 201 -26.84 -23.64 -13.74
C PHE A 201 -26.42 -24.42 -12.48
N LYS A 202 -27.37 -24.74 -11.59
CA LYS A 202 -27.15 -25.40 -10.30
C LYS A 202 -26.70 -26.86 -10.47
N GLY A 203 -25.89 -27.35 -9.53
CA GLY A 203 -25.23 -28.67 -9.61
C GLY A 203 -23.89 -28.65 -10.36
N GLN A 204 -23.03 -29.65 -10.14
CA GLN A 204 -21.78 -29.80 -10.91
C GLN A 204 -22.06 -30.36 -12.30
N ASP A 205 -21.36 -29.84 -13.32
CA ASP A 205 -21.47 -30.26 -14.72
C ASP A 205 -22.93 -30.31 -15.23
N SER A 206 -23.75 -29.36 -14.76
CA SER A 206 -25.13 -29.17 -15.22
C SER A 206 -25.19 -28.65 -16.66
N LEU A 207 -26.29 -28.91 -17.36
CA LEU A 207 -26.47 -28.50 -18.76
C LEU A 207 -26.20 -27.00 -18.96
N GLY A 208 -26.68 -26.13 -18.06
CA GLY A 208 -26.39 -24.70 -18.13
C GLY A 208 -24.91 -24.36 -18.00
N GLN A 209 -24.15 -25.09 -17.18
CA GLN A 209 -22.70 -24.92 -17.08
C GLN A 209 -21.97 -25.43 -18.33
N GLU A 210 -22.42 -26.52 -18.93
CA GLU A 210 -21.84 -27.06 -20.18
C GLU A 210 -22.03 -26.10 -21.35
N VAL A 211 -23.27 -25.66 -21.62
CA VAL A 211 -23.55 -24.75 -22.74
C VAL A 211 -22.90 -23.36 -22.53
N LEU A 212 -22.79 -22.90 -21.28
CA LEU A 212 -22.00 -21.71 -20.93
C LEU A 212 -20.50 -21.90 -21.17
N PHE A 213 -19.95 -23.08 -20.86
CA PHE A 213 -18.56 -23.41 -21.17
C PHE A 213 -18.33 -23.40 -22.68
N ASN A 214 -19.22 -24.02 -23.45
CA ASN A 214 -19.15 -24.05 -24.91
C ASN A 214 -19.15 -22.65 -25.54
N VAL A 215 -20.12 -21.79 -25.20
CA VAL A 215 -20.19 -20.42 -25.74
C VAL A 215 -18.96 -19.59 -25.36
N MET A 216 -18.52 -19.63 -24.09
CA MET A 216 -17.32 -18.89 -23.68
C MET A 216 -16.04 -19.44 -24.31
N LYS A 217 -15.93 -20.76 -24.48
CA LYS A 217 -14.81 -21.42 -25.16
C LYS A 217 -14.75 -20.99 -26.63
N ALA A 218 -15.86 -21.12 -27.36
CA ALA A 218 -15.95 -20.72 -28.76
C ALA A 218 -15.62 -19.23 -28.96
N TYR A 219 -16.18 -18.35 -28.12
CA TYR A 219 -15.87 -16.91 -28.21
C TYR A 219 -14.38 -16.63 -28.01
N SER A 220 -13.73 -17.27 -27.02
CA SER A 220 -12.29 -17.08 -26.76
C SER A 220 -11.36 -17.55 -27.90
N LEU A 221 -11.90 -18.26 -28.89
CA LEU A 221 -11.20 -18.66 -30.11
C LEU A 221 -11.47 -17.71 -31.29
N VAL A 222 -12.67 -17.10 -31.33
CA VAL A 222 -13.05 -16.06 -32.30
C VAL A 222 -12.25 -14.78 -32.06
N ASP A 223 -12.18 -14.31 -30.81
CA ASP A 223 -11.39 -13.13 -30.44
C ASP A 223 -10.24 -13.51 -29.51
N ARG A 224 -9.05 -13.69 -30.08
CA ARG A 224 -7.83 -14.03 -29.34
C ARG A 224 -7.13 -12.83 -28.69
N GLU A 225 -7.56 -11.59 -28.96
CA GLU A 225 -7.03 -10.39 -28.27
C GLU A 225 -7.71 -10.24 -26.90
N VAL A 226 -9.01 -10.50 -26.83
CA VAL A 226 -9.78 -10.52 -25.57
C VAL A 226 -9.70 -11.88 -24.89
N GLY A 227 -9.84 -12.98 -25.63
CA GLY A 227 -9.88 -14.34 -25.10
C GLY A 227 -11.08 -14.54 -24.18
N TYR A 228 -10.81 -14.68 -22.87
CA TYR A 228 -11.82 -14.72 -21.83
C TYR A 228 -11.57 -13.61 -20.80
N CYS A 229 -12.57 -12.74 -20.60
CA CYS A 229 -12.56 -11.77 -19.50
C CYS A 229 -13.54 -12.17 -18.39
N GLN A 230 -13.07 -12.12 -17.14
CA GLN A 230 -13.90 -12.33 -15.95
C GLN A 230 -15.11 -11.39 -15.96
N GLY A 231 -16.29 -11.93 -15.68
CA GLY A 231 -17.57 -11.20 -15.67
C GLY A 231 -18.40 -11.38 -16.95
N SER A 232 -17.77 -11.60 -18.10
CA SER A 232 -18.50 -11.82 -19.37
C SER A 232 -19.41 -13.06 -19.35
N ALA A 233 -19.05 -14.10 -18.58
CA ALA A 233 -19.88 -15.28 -18.36
C ALA A 233 -21.27 -14.97 -17.79
N PHE A 234 -21.45 -13.90 -17.01
CA PHE A 234 -22.77 -13.50 -16.52
C PHE A 234 -23.68 -12.96 -17.64
N ILE A 235 -23.10 -12.28 -18.63
CA ILE A 235 -23.82 -11.81 -19.83
C ILE A 235 -24.27 -13.01 -20.66
N VAL A 236 -23.36 -13.96 -20.92
CA VAL A 236 -23.70 -15.18 -21.68
C VAL A 236 -24.69 -16.07 -20.93
N GLY A 237 -24.57 -16.18 -19.60
CA GLY A 237 -25.56 -16.88 -18.77
C GLY A 237 -26.95 -16.26 -18.85
N LEU A 238 -27.08 -14.93 -18.89
CA LEU A 238 -28.37 -14.25 -19.15
C LEU A 238 -28.93 -14.61 -20.53
N LEU A 239 -28.09 -14.61 -21.58
CA LEU A 239 -28.53 -14.97 -22.93
C LEU A 239 -29.06 -16.42 -22.96
N LEU A 240 -28.34 -17.36 -22.35
CA LEU A 240 -28.71 -18.78 -22.26
C LEU A 240 -29.98 -19.03 -21.42
N MET A 241 -30.32 -18.14 -20.47
CA MET A 241 -31.62 -18.18 -19.79
C MET A 241 -32.79 -17.78 -20.70
N GLN A 242 -32.55 -17.22 -21.90
CA GLN A 242 -33.59 -16.67 -22.77
C GLN A 242 -33.58 -17.26 -24.20
N MET A 243 -32.47 -17.80 -24.70
CA MET A 243 -32.35 -18.36 -26.06
C MET A 243 -31.36 -19.55 -26.11
N PRO A 244 -31.39 -20.40 -27.16
CA PRO A 244 -30.49 -21.54 -27.26
C PRO A 244 -29.02 -21.14 -27.49
N GLU A 245 -28.14 -22.14 -27.40
CA GLU A 245 -26.68 -21.99 -27.35
C GLU A 245 -26.08 -21.23 -28.54
N GLU A 246 -26.48 -21.57 -29.78
CA GLU A 246 -25.95 -20.94 -30.98
C GLU A 246 -26.43 -19.48 -31.13
N GLU A 247 -27.68 -19.20 -30.81
CA GLU A 247 -28.25 -17.84 -30.79
C GLU A 247 -27.56 -16.99 -29.71
N ALA A 248 -27.35 -17.53 -28.51
CA ALA A 248 -26.64 -16.87 -27.42
C ALA A 248 -25.19 -16.52 -27.81
N PHE A 249 -24.49 -17.45 -28.47
CA PHE A 249 -23.17 -17.18 -29.06
C PHE A 249 -23.22 -16.06 -30.12
N CYS A 250 -24.19 -16.08 -31.04
CA CYS A 250 -24.31 -15.07 -32.10
C CYS A 250 -24.63 -13.68 -31.55
N VAL A 251 -25.53 -13.57 -30.56
CA VAL A 251 -25.81 -12.31 -29.86
C VAL A 251 -24.60 -11.85 -29.06
N PHE A 252 -23.86 -12.74 -28.39
CA PHE A 252 -22.65 -12.37 -27.66
C PHE A 252 -21.53 -11.86 -28.59
N VAL A 253 -21.34 -12.46 -29.77
CA VAL A 253 -20.39 -11.93 -30.77
C VAL A 253 -20.79 -10.53 -31.23
N ARG A 254 -22.08 -10.26 -31.49
CA ARG A 254 -22.58 -8.91 -31.85
C ARG A 254 -22.43 -7.90 -30.71
N LEU A 255 -22.69 -8.31 -29.47
CA LEU A 255 -22.46 -7.50 -28.28
C LEU A 255 -21.01 -7.03 -28.17
N MET A 256 -20.07 -7.94 -28.42
CA MET A 256 -18.65 -7.61 -28.43
C MET A 256 -18.29 -6.67 -29.59
N GLN A 257 -18.79 -6.94 -30.81
CA GLN A 257 -18.48 -6.16 -32.02
C GLN A 257 -19.09 -4.74 -32.05
N GLU A 258 -20.36 -4.58 -31.67
CA GLU A 258 -21.12 -3.34 -31.92
C GLU A 258 -21.40 -2.52 -30.65
N TYR A 259 -21.43 -3.13 -29.46
CA TYR A 259 -21.87 -2.48 -28.22
C TYR A 259 -20.71 -2.01 -27.32
N ARG A 260 -19.50 -1.84 -27.88
CA ARG A 260 -18.23 -1.47 -27.21
C ARG A 260 -17.72 -2.46 -26.13
N LEU A 261 -18.42 -3.56 -25.86
CA LEU A 261 -18.04 -4.52 -24.82
C LEU A 261 -16.66 -5.15 -25.05
N ARG A 262 -16.28 -5.41 -26.31
CA ARG A 262 -14.93 -5.88 -26.65
C ARG A 262 -13.84 -4.98 -26.08
N GLU A 263 -13.99 -3.67 -26.24
CA GLU A 263 -12.97 -2.69 -25.83
C GLU A 263 -12.94 -2.56 -24.30
N LEU A 264 -14.08 -2.70 -23.61
CA LEU A 264 -14.15 -2.81 -22.14
C LEU A 264 -13.42 -4.05 -21.60
N PHE A 265 -13.46 -5.17 -22.33
CA PHE A 265 -12.87 -6.45 -21.91
C PHE A 265 -11.42 -6.68 -22.38
N LYS A 266 -10.82 -5.77 -23.15
CA LYS A 266 -9.41 -5.88 -23.58
C LYS A 266 -8.46 -5.97 -22.38
N PRO A 267 -7.36 -6.75 -22.46
CA PRO A 267 -6.40 -6.91 -21.35
C PRO A 267 -5.81 -5.61 -20.77
N THR A 268 -5.82 -4.51 -21.52
CA THR A 268 -5.36 -3.19 -21.06
C THR A 268 -6.37 -2.45 -20.16
N MET A 269 -7.64 -2.87 -20.15
CA MET A 269 -8.76 -2.22 -19.43
C MET A 269 -8.89 -0.71 -19.72
N ALA A 270 -8.40 -0.25 -20.87
CA ALA A 270 -8.30 1.18 -21.19
C ALA A 270 -9.68 1.86 -21.32
N GLU A 271 -10.62 1.19 -21.97
CA GLU A 271 -12.02 1.63 -22.13
C GLU A 271 -12.77 1.60 -20.78
N LEU A 272 -12.49 0.61 -19.92
CA LEU A 272 -13.05 0.57 -18.57
C LEU A 272 -12.56 1.77 -17.75
N GLY A 273 -11.26 2.08 -17.81
CA GLY A 273 -10.69 3.27 -17.18
C GLY A 273 -11.31 4.57 -17.71
N LEU A 274 -11.63 4.65 -19.00
CA LEU A 274 -12.38 5.76 -19.58
C LEU A 274 -13.80 5.85 -19.00
N CYS A 275 -14.53 4.74 -18.91
CA CYS A 275 -15.88 4.74 -18.35
C CYS A 275 -15.88 5.13 -16.86
N ILE A 276 -14.91 4.66 -16.08
CA ILE A 276 -14.72 5.09 -14.68
C ILE A 276 -14.43 6.59 -14.60
N TYR A 277 -13.56 7.14 -15.45
CA TYR A 277 -13.26 8.58 -15.49
C TYR A 277 -14.50 9.43 -15.88
N GLN A 278 -15.27 9.00 -16.89
CA GLN A 278 -16.52 9.64 -17.29
C GLN A 278 -17.58 9.58 -16.18
N PHE A 279 -17.65 8.47 -15.45
CA PHE A 279 -18.59 8.29 -14.34
C PHE A 279 -18.19 9.10 -13.10
N GLU A 280 -16.90 9.18 -12.77
CA GLU A 280 -16.42 10.05 -11.69
C GLU A 280 -16.65 11.54 -12.01
N TYR A 281 -16.52 11.95 -13.28
CA TYR A 281 -16.92 13.30 -13.68
C TYR A 281 -18.42 13.55 -13.45
N LEU A 282 -19.30 12.60 -13.80
CA LEU A 282 -20.74 12.73 -13.53
C LEU A 282 -21.05 12.79 -12.03
N LEU A 283 -20.35 12.00 -11.21
CA LEU A 283 -20.42 12.04 -9.75
C LEU A 283 -20.01 13.42 -9.22
N GLN A 284 -18.90 13.98 -9.70
CA GLN A 284 -18.44 15.32 -9.31
C GLN A 284 -19.36 16.45 -9.80
N GLU A 285 -20.03 16.29 -10.95
CA GLU A 285 -20.95 17.31 -11.52
C GLU A 285 -22.36 17.28 -10.90
N GLN A 286 -22.85 16.12 -10.45
CA GLN A 286 -24.23 15.94 -9.97
C GLN A 286 -24.37 15.65 -8.47
N LEU A 287 -23.33 15.14 -7.82
CA LEU A 287 -23.31 14.78 -6.39
C LEU A 287 -21.96 15.21 -5.74
N PRO A 288 -21.62 16.51 -5.78
CA PRO A 288 -20.29 17.00 -5.37
C PRO A 288 -19.95 16.70 -3.91
N GLU A 289 -20.92 16.75 -3.00
CA GLU A 289 -20.76 16.40 -1.58
C GLU A 289 -20.35 14.93 -1.40
N LEU A 290 -21.04 14.03 -2.11
CA LEU A 290 -20.73 12.59 -2.11
C LEU A 290 -19.37 12.31 -2.75
N ASN A 291 -18.99 13.06 -3.79
CA ASN A 291 -17.67 12.96 -4.41
C ASN A 291 -16.54 13.38 -3.45
N VAL A 292 -16.74 14.46 -2.68
CA VAL A 292 -15.79 14.91 -1.64
C VAL A 292 -15.71 13.87 -0.52
N HIS A 293 -16.85 13.33 -0.07
CA HIS A 293 -16.90 12.29 0.95
C HIS A 293 -16.14 11.03 0.50
N PHE A 294 -16.46 10.47 -0.67
CA PHE A 294 -15.77 9.31 -1.24
C PHE A 294 -14.26 9.53 -1.34
N ARG A 295 -13.82 10.71 -1.80
CA ARG A 295 -12.39 11.07 -1.87
C ARG A 295 -11.75 11.20 -0.48
N SER A 296 -12.46 11.70 0.53
CA SER A 296 -11.97 11.76 1.92
C SER A 296 -11.79 10.36 2.55
N GLN A 297 -12.67 9.42 2.20
CA GLN A 297 -12.65 8.03 2.66
C GLN A 297 -11.75 7.11 1.82
N SER A 298 -11.01 7.66 0.83
CA SER A 298 -10.25 6.90 -0.19
C SER A 298 -11.08 5.85 -0.96
N PHE A 299 -12.41 6.03 -1.02
CA PHE A 299 -13.34 5.11 -1.65
C PHE A 299 -13.44 5.39 -3.16
N HIS A 300 -12.53 4.81 -3.94
CA HIS A 300 -12.37 5.09 -5.36
C HIS A 300 -13.52 4.55 -6.22
N THR A 301 -13.90 5.31 -7.25
CA THR A 301 -14.97 4.99 -8.22
C THR A 301 -14.83 3.57 -8.82
N SER A 302 -13.61 3.11 -9.06
CA SER A 302 -13.31 1.78 -9.59
C SER A 302 -13.64 0.62 -8.63
N MET A 303 -13.73 0.85 -7.32
CA MET A 303 -13.99 -0.21 -6.32
C MET A 303 -15.41 -0.78 -6.46
N TYR A 304 -16.40 0.07 -6.75
CA TYR A 304 -17.81 -0.33 -6.86
C TYR A 304 -18.33 -0.35 -8.31
N ALA A 305 -17.91 0.60 -9.17
CA ALA A 305 -18.51 0.73 -10.50
C ALA A 305 -17.91 -0.20 -11.57
N SER A 306 -16.76 -0.85 -11.33
CA SER A 306 -16.12 -1.69 -12.36
C SER A 306 -16.98 -2.90 -12.75
N SER A 307 -17.66 -3.54 -11.79
CA SER A 307 -18.58 -4.65 -12.06
C SER A 307 -19.85 -4.18 -12.79
N TRP A 308 -20.31 -2.96 -12.54
CA TRP A 308 -21.48 -2.37 -13.20
C TRP A 308 -21.26 -2.26 -14.72
N PHE A 309 -20.09 -1.78 -15.15
CA PHE A 309 -19.72 -1.70 -16.57
C PHE A 309 -19.38 -3.08 -17.16
N LEU A 310 -18.56 -3.89 -16.48
CA LEU A 310 -18.10 -5.19 -17.00
C LEU A 310 -19.19 -6.27 -17.03
N THR A 311 -20.26 -6.15 -16.23
CA THR A 311 -21.34 -7.16 -16.17
C THR A 311 -22.73 -6.58 -16.45
N LEU A 312 -22.83 -5.32 -16.86
CA LEU A 312 -24.10 -4.64 -17.13
C LEU A 312 -25.09 -4.75 -15.95
N PHE A 313 -24.56 -4.57 -14.73
CA PHE A 313 -25.22 -4.80 -13.43
C PHE A 313 -25.63 -6.25 -13.09
N LEU A 314 -25.36 -7.26 -13.92
CA LEU A 314 -25.80 -8.65 -13.67
C LEU A 314 -25.16 -9.31 -12.44
N THR A 315 -24.05 -8.78 -11.93
CA THR A 315 -23.45 -9.20 -10.64
C THR A 315 -23.81 -8.30 -9.45
N PHE A 316 -24.66 -7.29 -9.66
CA PHE A 316 -24.97 -6.27 -8.65
C PHE A 316 -26.48 -6.08 -8.39
N LEU A 317 -27.34 -6.32 -9.39
CA LEU A 317 -28.79 -6.16 -9.26
C LEU A 317 -29.52 -7.50 -9.46
N PRO A 318 -30.65 -7.72 -8.75
CA PRO A 318 -31.52 -8.87 -8.96
C PRO A 318 -31.94 -9.04 -10.43
N MET A 319 -32.08 -10.29 -10.85
CA MET A 319 -32.31 -10.68 -12.26
C MET A 319 -33.45 -9.91 -12.97
N PRO A 320 -34.62 -9.64 -12.35
CA PRO A 320 -35.68 -8.86 -12.99
C PRO A 320 -35.25 -7.42 -13.33
N VAL A 321 -34.45 -6.79 -12.45
CA VAL A 321 -33.95 -5.43 -12.65
C VAL A 321 -32.82 -5.42 -13.68
N ALA A 322 -31.86 -6.34 -13.57
CA ALA A 322 -30.73 -6.43 -14.49
C ALA A 322 -31.19 -6.76 -15.93
N THR A 323 -32.17 -7.66 -16.10
CA THR A 323 -32.76 -7.96 -17.42
C THR A 323 -33.44 -6.74 -18.03
N ARG A 324 -34.13 -5.91 -17.24
CA ARG A 324 -34.77 -4.67 -17.71
C ARG A 324 -33.77 -3.58 -18.11
N ILE A 325 -32.59 -3.56 -17.49
CA ILE A 325 -31.46 -2.72 -17.92
C ILE A 325 -30.85 -3.28 -19.21
N PHE A 326 -30.74 -4.61 -19.34
CA PHE A 326 -30.23 -5.28 -20.53
C PHE A 326 -31.13 -5.07 -21.76
N ASP A 327 -32.46 -5.16 -21.62
CA ASP A 327 -33.45 -4.80 -22.66
C ASP A 327 -33.14 -3.42 -23.27
N ILE A 328 -32.83 -2.45 -22.42
CA ILE A 328 -32.52 -1.06 -22.82
C ILE A 328 -31.10 -0.95 -23.38
N PHE A 329 -30.12 -1.62 -22.79
CA PHE A 329 -28.74 -1.66 -23.28
C PHE A 329 -28.65 -2.23 -24.71
N MET A 330 -29.46 -3.25 -25.03
CA MET A 330 -29.60 -3.81 -26.38
C MET A 330 -30.17 -2.81 -27.42
N TYR A 331 -30.56 -1.60 -27.04
CA TYR A 331 -31.03 -0.56 -27.97
C TYR A 331 -30.33 0.82 -27.77
N GLU A 332 -29.90 1.17 -26.55
CA GLU A 332 -29.24 2.46 -26.23
C GLU A 332 -27.73 2.34 -25.96
N GLY A 333 -27.19 1.12 -25.86
CA GLY A 333 -25.80 0.87 -25.50
C GLY A 333 -25.43 1.39 -24.10
N LEU A 334 -24.14 1.68 -23.89
CA LEU A 334 -23.58 2.02 -22.57
C LEU A 334 -24.20 3.26 -21.88
N GLU A 335 -24.95 4.14 -22.58
CA GLU A 335 -25.58 5.31 -21.96
C GLU A 335 -26.49 4.92 -20.77
N ILE A 336 -27.23 3.81 -20.86
CA ILE A 336 -28.08 3.36 -19.74
C ILE A 336 -27.26 2.98 -18.50
N ILE A 337 -26.04 2.49 -18.67
CA ILE A 337 -25.19 2.04 -17.55
C ILE A 337 -24.74 3.23 -16.70
N PHE A 338 -24.29 4.33 -17.34
CA PHE A 338 -24.01 5.59 -16.66
C PHE A 338 -25.24 6.16 -15.93
N ARG A 339 -26.40 6.11 -16.59
CA ARG A 339 -27.68 6.60 -16.05
C ARG A 339 -28.13 5.83 -14.82
N VAL A 340 -28.10 4.50 -14.87
CA VAL A 340 -28.51 3.63 -13.77
C VAL A 340 -27.53 3.74 -12.59
N GLY A 341 -26.22 3.73 -12.85
CA GLY A 341 -25.22 3.90 -11.79
C GLY A 341 -25.37 5.23 -11.05
N MET A 342 -25.65 6.31 -11.77
CA MET A 342 -25.88 7.63 -11.16
C MET A 342 -27.24 7.70 -10.45
N ALA A 343 -28.28 7.02 -10.95
CA ALA A 343 -29.56 6.92 -10.27
C ALA A 343 -29.46 6.15 -8.94
N ILE A 344 -28.67 5.07 -8.88
CA ILE A 344 -28.37 4.31 -7.67
C ILE A 344 -27.72 5.21 -6.60
N LEU A 345 -26.69 5.99 -6.99
CA LEU A 345 -26.02 6.93 -6.09
C LEU A 345 -26.93 8.08 -5.64
N GLN A 346 -27.77 8.61 -6.54
CA GLN A 346 -28.79 9.61 -6.19
C GLN A 346 -29.88 9.08 -5.25
N TYR A 347 -30.14 7.77 -5.24
CA TYR A 347 -31.12 7.15 -4.34
C TYR A 347 -30.53 6.87 -2.95
N ASN A 348 -29.21 6.74 -2.85
CA ASN A 348 -28.49 6.36 -1.63
C ASN A 348 -27.60 7.50 -1.06
N GLN A 349 -27.67 8.71 -1.62
CA GLN A 349 -26.81 9.84 -1.22
C GLN A 349 -26.87 10.14 0.28
N THR A 350 -28.07 10.13 0.86
CA THR A 350 -28.32 10.41 2.28
C THR A 350 -27.63 9.44 3.22
N ASP A 351 -27.48 8.19 2.79
CA ASP A 351 -27.03 7.08 3.62
C ASP A 351 -25.52 6.95 3.47
N LEU A 352 -25.04 6.94 2.21
CA LEU A 352 -23.63 6.82 1.86
C LEU A 352 -22.75 7.96 2.41
N ILE A 353 -23.30 9.18 2.58
CA ILE A 353 -22.55 10.31 3.16
C ILE A 353 -22.35 10.19 4.70
N GLN A 354 -23.08 9.29 5.37
CA GLN A 354 -22.94 9.02 6.80
C GLN A 354 -22.02 7.83 7.11
N LEU A 355 -21.62 7.07 6.09
CA LEU A 355 -20.86 5.82 6.22
C LEU A 355 -19.36 6.04 5.91
N ASP A 356 -18.51 5.27 6.58
CA ASP A 356 -17.08 5.21 6.28
C ASP A 356 -16.79 4.26 5.09
N MET A 357 -15.51 4.05 4.77
CA MET A 357 -15.08 3.20 3.65
C MET A 357 -15.66 1.77 3.73
N GLU A 358 -15.67 1.16 4.92
CA GLU A 358 -16.22 -0.20 5.09
C GLU A 358 -17.75 -0.19 5.06
N GLY A 359 -18.40 0.73 5.78
CA GLY A 359 -19.85 0.87 5.80
C GLY A 359 -20.44 1.10 4.41
N MET A 360 -19.82 1.96 3.60
CA MET A 360 -20.19 2.13 2.19
C MET A 360 -20.05 0.82 1.41
N SER A 361 -18.92 0.13 1.53
CA SER A 361 -18.69 -1.16 0.86
C SER A 361 -19.74 -2.21 1.23
N GLN A 362 -20.11 -2.32 2.52
CA GLN A 362 -21.17 -3.22 2.98
C GLN A 362 -22.56 -2.79 2.46
N HIS A 363 -22.86 -1.49 2.42
CA HIS A 363 -24.14 -0.94 1.91
C HIS A 363 -24.32 -1.23 0.41
N PHE A 364 -23.27 -1.04 -0.40
CA PHE A 364 -23.25 -1.42 -1.82
C PHE A 364 -23.48 -2.93 -2.01
N GLN A 365 -22.89 -3.78 -1.17
CA GLN A 365 -23.00 -5.25 -1.33
C GLN A 365 -24.31 -5.86 -0.81
N LYS A 366 -24.89 -5.31 0.27
CA LYS A 366 -25.99 -5.95 1.01
C LYS A 366 -27.32 -5.21 0.95
N VAL A 367 -27.31 -3.88 0.78
CA VAL A 367 -28.54 -3.05 0.91
C VAL A 367 -29.04 -2.61 -0.46
N ILE A 368 -28.19 -1.97 -1.26
CA ILE A 368 -28.56 -1.41 -2.57
C ILE A 368 -29.17 -2.44 -3.54
N PRO A 369 -28.69 -3.70 -3.67
CA PRO A 369 -29.26 -4.66 -4.61
C PRO A 369 -30.77 -4.89 -4.40
N HIS A 370 -31.19 -4.99 -3.14
CA HIS A 370 -32.56 -5.36 -2.76
C HIS A 370 -33.55 -4.18 -2.72
N GLN A 371 -33.08 -2.93 -2.81
CA GLN A 371 -33.94 -1.74 -2.83
C GLN A 371 -34.94 -1.72 -4.00
N PHE A 372 -34.67 -2.47 -5.07
CA PHE A 372 -35.41 -2.41 -6.33
C PHE A 372 -36.21 -3.68 -6.66
N ASP A 373 -36.11 -4.74 -5.84
CA ASP A 373 -36.76 -6.05 -6.05
C ASP A 373 -38.27 -5.91 -6.32
N SER A 374 -38.98 -5.12 -5.51
CA SER A 374 -40.44 -4.99 -5.61
C SER A 374 -40.94 -4.14 -6.79
N CYS A 375 -40.06 -3.37 -7.47
CA CYS A 375 -40.48 -2.51 -8.59
C CYS A 375 -39.28 -2.01 -9.43
N PRO A 376 -38.81 -2.80 -10.43
CA PRO A 376 -37.69 -2.43 -11.29
C PRO A 376 -37.85 -1.08 -12.01
N ASP A 377 -39.07 -0.73 -12.44
CA ASP A 377 -39.31 0.47 -13.23
C ASP A 377 -39.06 1.78 -12.47
N LYS A 378 -39.08 1.77 -11.13
CA LYS A 378 -38.67 2.95 -10.32
C LYS A 378 -37.24 3.36 -10.63
N LEU A 379 -36.32 2.40 -10.76
CA LEU A 379 -34.92 2.65 -11.08
C LEU A 379 -34.76 3.15 -12.52
N ILE A 380 -35.46 2.55 -13.47
CA ILE A 380 -35.44 2.96 -14.89
C ILE A 380 -35.99 4.39 -15.06
N LEU A 381 -37.10 4.72 -14.41
CA LEU A 381 -37.66 6.07 -14.42
C LEU A 381 -36.69 7.09 -13.81
N ARG A 382 -36.00 6.74 -12.72
CA ARG A 382 -34.97 7.61 -12.11
C ARG A 382 -33.73 7.76 -13.01
N ALA A 383 -33.28 6.70 -13.69
CA ALA A 383 -32.18 6.72 -14.64
C ALA A 383 -32.43 7.67 -15.83
N TYR A 384 -33.67 7.85 -16.26
CA TYR A 384 -34.01 8.85 -17.29
C TYR A 384 -34.17 10.29 -16.75
N GLN A 385 -34.27 10.49 -15.44
CA GLN A 385 -34.18 11.82 -14.81
C GLN A 385 -32.73 12.29 -14.64
N VAL A 386 -31.76 11.37 -14.63
CA VAL A 386 -30.32 11.72 -14.61
C VAL A 386 -29.94 12.55 -15.84
N LYS A 387 -29.20 13.63 -15.62
CA LYS A 387 -28.65 14.45 -16.70
C LYS A 387 -27.46 13.71 -17.31
N TYR A 388 -27.54 13.37 -18.59
CA TYR A 388 -26.44 12.79 -19.35
C TYR A 388 -26.27 13.59 -20.65
N ASN A 389 -25.02 13.94 -20.98
CA ASN A 389 -24.69 14.80 -22.10
C ASN A 389 -23.68 14.10 -23.02
N PRO A 390 -24.12 13.48 -24.14
CA PRO A 390 -23.24 12.79 -25.07
C PRO A 390 -22.10 13.66 -25.64
N LYS A 391 -22.31 14.98 -25.76
CA LYS A 391 -21.26 15.92 -26.20
C LYS A 391 -20.19 16.12 -25.13
N ARG A 392 -20.56 16.12 -23.83
CA ARG A 392 -19.58 16.18 -22.73
C ARG A 392 -18.81 14.87 -22.59
N MET A 393 -19.46 13.71 -22.76
CA MET A 393 -18.77 12.41 -22.76
C MET A 393 -17.72 12.31 -23.85
N LYS A 394 -18.05 12.69 -25.10
CA LYS A 394 -17.07 12.75 -26.21
C LYS A 394 -15.98 13.82 -26.03
N LYS A 395 -16.15 14.81 -25.14
CA LYS A 395 -15.06 15.69 -24.72
C LYS A 395 -14.17 15.00 -23.68
N LEU A 396 -14.77 14.41 -22.64
CA LEU A 396 -14.06 13.67 -21.58
C LEU A 396 -13.26 12.49 -22.14
N GLU A 397 -13.76 11.85 -23.20
CA GLU A 397 -13.05 10.82 -23.96
C GLU A 397 -11.72 11.33 -24.51
N LYS A 398 -11.73 12.47 -25.22
CA LYS A 398 -10.50 13.11 -25.73
C LYS A 398 -9.60 13.60 -24.60
N GLU A 399 -10.18 14.16 -23.54
CA GLU A 399 -9.50 14.64 -22.33
C GLU A 399 -8.71 13.51 -21.66
N TYR A 400 -9.36 12.35 -21.46
CA TYR A 400 -8.76 11.12 -20.93
C TYR A 400 -7.68 10.53 -21.84
N THR A 401 -7.92 10.45 -23.15
CA THR A 401 -6.89 9.99 -24.11
C THR A 401 -5.65 10.89 -24.09
N THR A 402 -5.81 12.22 -23.99
CA THR A 402 -4.68 13.14 -23.84
C THR A 402 -3.91 12.90 -22.53
N ILE A 403 -4.62 12.68 -21.42
CA ILE A 403 -4.00 12.33 -20.13
C ILE A 403 -3.22 11.01 -20.24
N LYS A 404 -3.81 9.95 -20.80
CA LYS A 404 -3.16 8.64 -20.91
C LYS A 404 -2.00 8.59 -21.90
N ASN A 405 -2.03 9.38 -22.97
CA ASN A 405 -0.87 9.54 -23.84
C ASN A 405 0.29 10.21 -23.09
N LYS A 406 0.02 11.29 -22.35
CA LYS A 406 1.04 11.99 -21.53
C LYS A 406 1.60 11.12 -20.41
N GLU A 407 0.75 10.35 -19.71
CA GLU A 407 1.22 9.34 -18.73
C GLU A 407 2.11 8.28 -19.39
N MET A 408 1.81 7.84 -20.62
CA MET A 408 2.64 6.87 -21.34
C MET A 408 4.00 7.46 -21.74
N GLU A 409 4.03 8.69 -22.24
CA GLU A 409 5.24 9.45 -22.57
C GLU A 409 6.14 9.61 -21.32
N GLU A 410 5.55 10.04 -20.19
CA GLU A 410 6.24 10.14 -18.90
C GLU A 410 6.77 8.78 -18.42
N GLN A 411 6.02 7.69 -18.56
CA GLN A 411 6.47 6.34 -18.21
C GLN A 411 7.60 5.83 -19.12
N ILE A 412 7.64 6.22 -20.40
CA ILE A 412 8.74 5.91 -21.32
C ILE A 412 10.00 6.65 -20.89
N GLU A 413 9.91 7.96 -20.64
CA GLU A 413 11.06 8.75 -20.20
C GLU A 413 11.56 8.33 -18.81
N ILE A 414 10.67 7.99 -17.87
CA ILE A 414 11.06 7.41 -16.57
C ILE A 414 11.81 6.09 -16.74
N LYS A 415 11.43 5.23 -17.70
CA LYS A 415 12.16 3.97 -18.00
C LYS A 415 13.54 4.25 -18.62
N ARG A 416 13.64 5.23 -19.51
CA ARG A 416 14.90 5.70 -20.10
C ARG A 416 15.84 6.24 -19.01
N LEU A 417 15.38 7.23 -18.22
CA LEU A 417 16.14 7.84 -17.13
C LEU A 417 16.57 6.82 -16.07
N ARG A 418 15.74 5.81 -15.75
CA ARG A 418 16.13 4.69 -14.86
C ARG A 418 17.25 3.82 -15.46
N THR A 419 17.23 3.60 -16.77
CA THR A 419 18.26 2.83 -17.48
C THR A 419 19.58 3.61 -17.54
N GLU A 420 19.51 4.91 -17.84
CA GLU A 420 20.67 5.80 -17.85
C GLU A 420 21.29 5.96 -16.46
N ASN A 421 20.46 6.16 -15.41
CA ASN A 421 20.93 6.17 -14.01
C ASN A 421 21.61 4.86 -13.60
N ARG A 422 21.18 3.70 -14.13
CA ARG A 422 21.84 2.41 -13.86
C ARG A 422 23.24 2.36 -14.48
N LEU A 423 23.39 2.82 -15.73
CA LEU A 423 24.69 2.88 -16.42
C LEU A 423 25.63 3.90 -15.76
N LEU A 424 25.12 5.07 -15.37
CA LEU A 424 25.89 6.08 -14.63
C LEU A 424 26.39 5.55 -13.28
N LYS A 425 25.55 4.83 -12.52
CA LYS A 425 25.99 4.17 -11.27
C LYS A 425 27.09 3.14 -11.50
N GLN A 426 26.97 2.29 -12.51
CA GLN A 426 28.04 1.33 -12.88
C GLN A 426 29.33 2.05 -13.31
N ARG A 427 29.24 3.20 -13.97
CA ARG A 427 30.41 4.00 -14.35
C ARG A 427 31.07 4.66 -13.13
N ILE A 428 30.29 5.18 -12.19
CA ILE A 428 30.78 5.71 -10.90
C ILE A 428 31.50 4.60 -10.13
N GLU A 429 30.85 3.46 -9.89
CA GLU A 429 31.43 2.30 -9.19
C GLU A 429 32.78 1.85 -9.81
N THR A 430 32.87 1.90 -11.14
CA THR A 430 34.10 1.58 -11.89
C THR A 430 35.20 2.64 -11.64
N LEU A 431 34.85 3.92 -11.66
CA LEU A 431 35.78 5.02 -11.40
C LEU A 431 36.25 5.06 -9.94
N GLU A 432 35.38 4.70 -8.99
CA GLU A 432 35.73 4.56 -7.57
C GLU A 432 36.72 3.42 -7.36
N LYS A 433 36.48 2.24 -7.96
CA LYS A 433 37.46 1.13 -7.94
C LYS A 433 38.81 1.52 -8.55
N VAL A 434 38.86 2.41 -9.54
CA VAL A 434 40.11 2.95 -10.09
C VAL A 434 40.76 3.97 -9.14
N ARG A 435 39.98 4.90 -8.58
CA ARG A 435 40.44 5.87 -7.56
C ARG A 435 41.09 5.16 -6.38
N ASP A 436 40.43 4.13 -5.85
CA ASP A 436 40.85 3.44 -4.63
C ASP A 436 42.09 2.56 -4.88
N ARG A 437 42.20 1.97 -6.08
CA ARG A 437 43.43 1.32 -6.56
C ARG A 437 44.59 2.30 -6.67
N ASN A 438 44.37 3.49 -7.24
CA ASN A 438 45.40 4.51 -7.41
C ASN A 438 45.85 5.08 -6.05
N LEU A 439 44.90 5.35 -5.13
CA LEU A 439 45.20 5.76 -3.76
C LEU A 439 46.06 4.71 -3.04
N GLY A 440 45.69 3.43 -3.15
CA GLY A 440 46.47 2.30 -2.63
C GLY A 440 47.81 2.06 -3.35
N GLN A 441 48.08 2.69 -4.49
CA GLN A 441 49.43 2.74 -5.09
C GLN A 441 50.26 3.91 -4.52
N VAL A 442 49.66 5.10 -4.41
CA VAL A 442 50.30 6.29 -3.83
C VAL A 442 50.73 6.03 -2.38
N THR A 443 49.86 5.41 -1.58
CA THR A 443 50.17 5.07 -0.17
C THR A 443 51.42 4.19 -0.08
N ARG A 444 51.52 3.12 -0.89
CA ARG A 444 52.70 2.23 -0.92
C ARG A 444 53.96 2.92 -1.44
N ALA A 445 53.84 3.85 -2.39
CA ALA A 445 54.97 4.64 -2.87
C ALA A 445 55.52 5.54 -1.74
N GLN A 446 54.64 6.17 -0.98
CA GLN A 446 54.99 7.02 0.16
C GLN A 446 55.57 6.20 1.34
N GLU A 447 54.97 5.04 1.66
CA GLU A 447 55.54 4.10 2.64
C GLU A 447 56.94 3.61 2.24
N ALA A 448 57.21 3.40 0.94
CA ALA A 448 58.53 3.03 0.44
C ALA A 448 59.55 4.18 0.53
N GLU A 449 59.12 5.43 0.30
CA GLU A 449 59.96 6.63 0.48
C GLU A 449 60.31 6.87 1.96
N GLU A 450 59.33 6.78 2.86
CA GLU A 450 59.55 6.85 4.31
C GLU A 450 60.49 5.74 4.80
N ASN A 451 60.31 4.50 4.34
CA ASN A 451 61.24 3.40 4.62
C ASN A 451 62.67 3.67 4.13
N TYR A 452 62.83 4.32 2.98
CA TYR A 452 64.15 4.67 2.44
C TYR A 452 64.84 5.75 3.29
N VAL A 453 64.10 6.77 3.73
CA VAL A 453 64.60 7.81 4.65
C VAL A 453 65.03 7.19 5.98
N ILE A 454 64.18 6.39 6.62
CA ILE A 454 64.47 5.74 7.91
C ILE A 454 65.71 4.84 7.80
N LYS A 455 65.85 4.06 6.72
CA LYS A 455 67.04 3.21 6.49
C LYS A 455 68.32 4.04 6.29
N ARG A 456 68.22 5.23 5.69
CA ARG A 456 69.35 6.16 5.52
C ARG A 456 69.77 6.80 6.86
N GLU A 457 68.81 7.24 7.67
CA GLU A 457 69.08 7.80 9.01
C GLU A 457 69.69 6.75 9.94
N LEU A 458 69.13 5.52 9.95
CA LEU A 458 69.65 4.38 10.70
C LEU A 458 71.11 4.07 10.34
N ALA A 459 71.51 4.20 9.08
CA ALA A 459 72.90 4.03 8.66
C ALA A 459 73.83 5.13 9.21
N VAL A 460 73.38 6.39 9.24
CA VAL A 460 74.13 7.52 9.83
C VAL A 460 74.29 7.34 11.34
N VAL A 461 73.21 6.96 12.06
CA VAL A 461 73.26 6.71 13.51
C VAL A 461 74.20 5.54 13.84
N ARG A 462 74.18 4.46 13.05
CA ARG A 462 75.14 3.35 13.21
C ARG A 462 76.59 3.77 12.98
N GLN A 463 76.85 4.65 12.01
CA GLN A 463 78.19 5.20 11.78
C GLN A 463 78.65 6.08 12.95
N GLN A 464 77.76 6.94 13.47
CA GLN A 464 78.05 7.77 14.65
C GLN A 464 78.33 6.91 15.89
N PHE A 465 77.49 5.92 16.18
CA PHE A 465 77.71 4.97 17.28
C PHE A 465 79.05 4.25 17.17
N SER A 466 79.44 3.78 15.97
CA SER A 466 80.73 3.14 15.74
C SER A 466 81.91 4.07 16.03
N VAL A 467 81.84 5.34 15.61
CA VAL A 467 82.89 6.34 15.91
C VAL A 467 82.96 6.67 17.40
N THR A 468 81.82 6.83 18.07
CA THR A 468 81.76 7.10 19.52
C THR A 468 82.33 5.91 20.31
N SER A 469 81.97 4.69 19.94
CA SER A 469 82.48 3.46 20.55
C SER A 469 84.01 3.35 20.42
N GLN A 470 84.58 3.60 19.23
CA GLN A 470 86.04 3.64 19.03
C GLN A 470 86.75 4.78 19.77
N ASN A 471 86.05 5.86 20.14
CA ASN A 471 86.63 6.94 20.93
C ASN A 471 86.57 6.64 22.43
N LEU A 472 85.51 5.95 22.87
CA LEU A 472 85.39 5.42 24.24
C LEU A 472 86.43 4.33 24.52
N GLU A 473 86.67 3.42 23.57
CA GLU A 473 87.71 2.39 23.63
C GLU A 473 89.10 3.02 23.87
N LYS A 474 89.52 3.97 23.02
CA LYS A 474 90.77 4.72 23.19
C LYS A 474 90.85 5.48 24.51
N ALA A 475 89.73 6.02 25.01
CA ALA A 475 89.69 6.69 26.29
C ALA A 475 89.88 5.71 27.46
N GLN A 476 89.33 4.49 27.36
CA GLN A 476 89.56 3.41 28.33
C GLN A 476 91.01 2.93 28.30
N ASP A 477 91.62 2.75 27.13
CA ASP A 477 93.05 2.44 26.98
C ASP A 477 93.92 3.53 27.64
N THR A 478 93.64 4.81 27.35
CA THR A 478 94.36 5.95 27.94
C THR A 478 94.23 5.99 29.47
N ILE A 479 93.05 5.65 30.02
CA ILE A 479 92.85 5.52 31.47
C ILE A 479 93.64 4.34 32.04
N GLY A 480 93.74 3.22 31.31
CA GLY A 480 94.57 2.07 31.68
C GLY A 480 96.07 2.37 31.72
N GLU A 481 96.57 3.20 30.79
CA GLU A 481 97.95 3.71 30.81
C GLU A 481 98.19 4.67 31.99
N LEU A 482 97.26 5.61 32.23
CA LEU A 482 97.34 6.55 33.35
C LEU A 482 97.30 5.86 34.72
N GLN A 483 96.58 4.73 34.86
CA GLN A 483 96.54 3.93 36.07
C GLN A 483 97.86 3.22 36.43
N GLN A 484 98.86 3.22 35.53
CA GLN A 484 100.21 2.67 35.82
C GLN A 484 101.21 3.75 36.31
N THR A 485 100.79 5.00 36.50
CA THR A 485 101.70 6.12 36.81
C THR A 485 101.33 6.85 38.09
N ASP A 486 102.00 6.52 39.20
CA ASP A 486 101.83 7.17 40.51
C ASP A 486 102.33 8.62 40.54
N ASN A 487 101.49 9.59 40.11
CA ASN A 487 101.38 10.95 40.67
C ASN A 487 100.34 11.81 39.88
N TYR A 488 99.05 11.71 40.23
CA TYR A 488 98.02 12.66 39.77
C TYR A 488 97.08 13.05 40.92
N THR A 489 96.64 14.31 40.92
CA THR A 489 95.77 14.86 41.97
C THR A 489 94.32 14.42 41.79
N GLU A 490 93.63 14.23 42.92
CA GLU A 490 92.27 13.70 43.04
C GLU A 490 91.25 14.39 42.10
N GLN A 491 91.39 15.71 41.90
CA GLN A 491 90.56 16.52 41.00
C GLN A 491 90.66 16.10 39.52
N PHE A 492 91.82 15.65 39.05
CA PHE A 492 92.01 15.18 37.68
C PHE A 492 91.33 13.83 37.45
N VAL A 493 91.42 12.93 38.45
CA VAL A 493 90.75 11.62 38.44
C VAL A 493 89.23 11.79 38.43
N THR A 494 88.68 12.66 39.29
CA THR A 494 87.22 12.94 39.27
C THR A 494 86.76 13.62 37.98
N GLY A 495 87.59 14.47 37.36
CA GLY A 495 87.29 15.08 36.07
C GLY A 495 87.16 14.04 34.95
N LEU A 496 88.08 13.07 34.89
CA LEU A 496 88.02 11.96 33.95
C LEU A 496 86.87 11.00 34.25
N GLN A 497 86.57 10.71 35.52
CA GLN A 497 85.39 9.90 35.90
C GLN A 497 84.08 10.56 35.44
N MET A 498 83.93 11.88 35.63
CA MET A 498 82.72 12.60 35.17
C MET A 498 82.58 12.59 33.64
N GLN A 499 83.69 12.69 32.89
CA GLN A 499 83.66 12.53 31.43
C GLN A 499 83.35 11.09 30.99
N LEU A 500 83.82 10.08 31.74
CA LEU A 500 83.51 8.67 31.48
C LEU A 500 82.04 8.34 31.75
N GLU A 501 81.45 8.87 32.84
CA GLU A 501 80.02 8.75 33.12
C GLU A 501 79.17 9.48 32.07
N GLN A 502 79.56 10.70 31.67
CA GLN A 502 78.86 11.44 30.62
C GLN A 502 78.92 10.72 29.25
N SER A 503 80.06 10.10 28.92
CA SER A 503 80.21 9.29 27.70
C SER A 503 79.35 8.01 27.75
N ARG A 504 79.30 7.34 28.91
CA ARG A 504 78.44 6.16 29.14
C ARG A 504 76.95 6.50 29.09
N LEU A 505 76.55 7.69 29.54
CA LEU A 505 75.17 8.17 29.42
C LEU A 505 74.79 8.32 27.94
N GLN A 506 75.64 8.98 27.15
CA GLN A 506 75.43 9.12 25.70
C GLN A 506 75.47 7.78 24.94
N GLU A 507 76.32 6.84 25.36
CA GLU A 507 76.33 5.47 24.83
C GLU A 507 74.99 4.75 25.10
N ALA A 508 74.45 4.87 26.32
CA ALA A 508 73.16 4.28 26.69
C ALA A 508 71.97 4.94 25.96
N GLU A 509 71.99 6.26 25.78
CA GLU A 509 71.00 7.00 24.99
C GLU A 509 71.01 6.57 23.52
N LEU A 510 72.21 6.46 22.91
CA LEU A 510 72.37 5.99 21.54
C LEU A 510 71.94 4.53 21.37
N LEU A 511 72.26 3.64 22.31
CA LEU A 511 71.79 2.24 22.30
C LEU A 511 70.27 2.13 22.44
N GLY A 512 69.65 2.99 23.26
CA GLY A 512 68.19 3.09 23.36
C GLY A 512 67.55 3.47 22.03
N ALA A 513 68.04 4.54 21.39
CA ALA A 513 67.57 4.99 20.08
C ALA A 513 67.80 3.94 18.98
N LEU A 514 68.95 3.25 18.97
CA LEU A 514 69.26 2.18 18.01
C LEU A 514 68.27 1.02 18.12
N LYS A 515 67.92 0.64 19.35
CA LYS A 515 66.92 -0.41 19.61
C LYS A 515 65.53 0.02 19.17
N GLU A 516 65.10 1.24 19.52
CA GLU A 516 63.79 1.77 19.12
C GLU A 516 63.64 1.86 17.58
N MET A 517 64.70 2.24 16.86
CA MET A 517 64.71 2.19 15.40
C MET A 517 64.65 0.74 14.86
N GLN A 518 65.33 -0.20 15.51
CA GLN A 518 65.36 -1.61 15.08
C GLN A 518 64.00 -2.31 15.31
N ASP A 519 63.32 -2.01 16.41
CA ASP A 519 61.95 -2.47 16.69
C ASP A 519 60.96 -1.87 15.67
N LYS A 520 61.10 -0.59 15.29
CA LYS A 520 60.31 0.05 14.22
C LYS A 520 60.53 -0.61 12.84
N VAL A 521 61.77 -1.00 12.50
CA VAL A 521 62.05 -1.73 11.25
C VAL A 521 61.34 -3.09 11.23
N LEU A 522 61.37 -3.83 12.35
CA LEU A 522 60.68 -5.12 12.45
C LEU A 522 59.15 -5.01 12.27
N ASP A 523 58.51 -4.01 12.86
CA ASP A 523 57.07 -3.77 12.66
C ASP A 523 56.73 -3.31 11.23
N LEU A 524 57.64 -2.62 10.53
CA LEU A 524 57.48 -2.27 9.12
C LEU A 524 57.65 -3.49 8.19
N GLU A 525 58.60 -4.37 8.45
CA GLU A 525 58.76 -5.64 7.71
C GLU A 525 57.56 -6.58 7.92
N LYS A 526 56.99 -6.57 9.14
CA LYS A 526 55.75 -7.28 9.50
C LYS A 526 54.49 -6.67 8.87
N ARG A 527 54.47 -5.38 8.55
CA ARG A 527 53.43 -4.75 7.70
C ARG A 527 53.62 -5.07 6.23
N SER A 528 54.86 -5.03 5.72
CA SER A 528 55.18 -5.33 4.32
C SER A 528 54.70 -6.74 3.92
N SER A 529 54.86 -7.71 4.82
CA SER A 529 54.38 -9.10 4.66
C SER A 529 52.86 -9.31 4.78
N SER A 530 52.07 -8.23 4.99
CA SER A 530 50.59 -8.28 5.08
C SER A 530 49.84 -7.77 3.83
N LEU A 531 50.57 -7.34 2.80
CA LEU A 531 49.99 -6.82 1.55
C LEU A 531 49.94 -7.92 0.46
N PRO A 532 48.90 -7.97 -0.39
CA PRO A 532 48.65 -9.10 -1.28
C PRO A 532 49.50 -9.10 -2.56
N ASP A 533 50.62 -9.81 -2.48
CA ASP A 533 51.18 -10.73 -3.50
C ASP A 533 51.44 -10.21 -4.94
N GLU A 534 52.71 -10.27 -5.37
CA GLU A 534 53.17 -9.92 -6.72
C GLU A 534 52.57 -10.81 -7.83
N ASN A 535 52.04 -12.00 -7.50
CA ASN A 535 51.33 -12.86 -8.45
C ASN A 535 50.19 -12.13 -9.21
N ASN A 536 49.54 -11.14 -8.58
CA ASN A 536 48.53 -10.30 -9.22
C ASN A 536 49.10 -9.46 -10.39
N VAL A 537 50.35 -9.01 -10.28
CA VAL A 537 51.02 -8.23 -11.33
C VAL A 537 51.44 -9.15 -12.49
N ALA A 538 51.92 -10.36 -12.18
CA ALA A 538 52.27 -11.36 -13.19
C ALA A 538 51.03 -11.79 -14.01
N GLN A 539 49.91 -12.11 -13.35
CA GLN A 539 48.66 -12.48 -14.04
C GLN A 539 48.15 -11.36 -14.97
N LEU A 540 48.14 -10.11 -14.51
CA LEU A 540 47.73 -8.97 -15.35
C LEU A 540 48.67 -8.72 -16.55
N GLN A 541 49.97 -9.04 -16.42
CA GLN A 541 50.91 -8.99 -17.55
C GLN A 541 50.64 -10.11 -18.56
N ASP A 542 50.29 -11.32 -18.13
CA ASP A 542 49.99 -12.44 -19.02
C ASP A 542 48.62 -12.31 -19.70
N GLU A 543 47.60 -11.80 -19.01
CA GLU A 543 46.33 -11.42 -19.66
C GLU A 543 46.55 -10.35 -20.74
N LEU A 544 47.40 -9.35 -20.48
CA LEU A 544 47.72 -8.30 -21.45
C LEU A 544 48.48 -8.84 -22.67
N LYS A 545 49.35 -9.86 -22.51
CA LYS A 545 49.98 -10.58 -23.64
C LYS A 545 48.91 -11.33 -24.45
N LEU A 546 47.97 -12.00 -23.78
CA LEU A 546 46.92 -12.78 -24.43
C LEU A 546 45.96 -11.91 -25.26
N VAL A 547 45.61 -10.72 -24.77
CA VAL A 547 44.79 -9.74 -25.50
C VAL A 547 45.51 -9.22 -26.74
N LYS A 548 46.81 -8.87 -26.62
CA LYS A 548 47.62 -8.40 -27.77
C LYS A 548 47.81 -9.47 -28.86
N LEU A 549 47.88 -10.75 -28.49
CA LEU A 549 47.91 -11.84 -29.47
C LEU A 549 46.64 -11.87 -30.32
N ARG A 550 45.45 -11.80 -29.70
CA ARG A 550 44.16 -11.76 -30.42
C ARG A 550 44.02 -10.52 -31.30
N GLU A 551 44.50 -9.37 -30.84
CA GLU A 551 44.55 -8.14 -31.65
C GLU A 551 45.37 -8.35 -32.93
N LEU A 552 46.58 -8.92 -32.81
CA LEU A 552 47.44 -9.23 -33.96
C LEU A 552 46.83 -10.27 -34.91
N GLU A 553 46.14 -11.30 -34.40
CA GLU A 553 45.41 -12.28 -35.21
C GLU A 553 44.29 -11.61 -36.05
N THR A 554 43.53 -10.69 -35.45
CA THR A 554 42.49 -9.95 -36.20
C THR A 554 43.09 -9.03 -37.27
N LEU A 555 44.21 -8.36 -36.98
CA LEU A 555 44.93 -7.52 -37.94
C LEU A 555 45.59 -8.33 -39.07
N HIS A 556 45.98 -9.58 -38.82
CA HIS A 556 46.47 -10.51 -39.85
C HIS A 556 45.35 -10.89 -40.84
N SER A 557 44.22 -11.37 -40.32
CA SER A 557 43.08 -11.78 -41.17
C SER A 557 42.48 -10.62 -41.99
N PHE A 558 42.49 -9.40 -41.44
CA PHE A 558 42.14 -8.19 -42.21
C PHE A 558 43.13 -7.91 -43.35
N ARG A 559 44.43 -8.13 -43.14
CA ARG A 559 45.46 -7.96 -44.17
C ARG A 559 45.35 -9.01 -45.27
N GLU A 560 45.11 -10.28 -44.94
CA GLU A 560 44.87 -11.34 -45.93
C GLU A 560 43.64 -11.04 -46.80
N MET A 561 42.59 -10.48 -46.21
CA MET A 561 41.41 -10.00 -46.94
C MET A 561 41.73 -8.80 -47.85
N GLN A 562 42.59 -7.88 -47.41
CA GLN A 562 43.04 -6.76 -48.24
C GLN A 562 43.92 -7.23 -49.40
N ASP A 563 44.88 -8.12 -49.14
CA ASP A 563 45.82 -8.64 -50.13
C ASP A 563 45.09 -9.44 -51.22
N THR A 564 44.15 -10.33 -50.85
CA THR A 564 43.31 -11.06 -51.81
C THR A 564 42.45 -10.15 -52.68
N VAL A 565 41.90 -9.05 -52.13
CA VAL A 565 41.20 -8.02 -52.92
C VAL A 565 42.17 -7.31 -53.89
N THR A 566 43.40 -7.00 -53.48
CA THR A 566 44.38 -6.41 -54.41
C THR A 566 44.83 -7.39 -55.49
N GLU A 567 44.98 -8.67 -55.19
CA GLU A 567 45.35 -9.68 -56.18
C GLU A 567 44.23 -9.87 -57.23
N LEU A 568 42.98 -9.92 -56.81
CA LEU A 568 41.82 -9.95 -57.71
C LEU A 568 41.79 -8.71 -58.63
N ASN A 569 42.09 -7.53 -58.09
CA ASN A 569 42.18 -6.30 -58.88
C ASN A 569 43.38 -6.31 -59.86
N GLN A 570 44.54 -6.82 -59.46
CA GLN A 570 45.69 -6.99 -60.37
C GLN A 570 45.42 -8.01 -61.47
N ARG A 571 44.80 -9.16 -61.15
CA ARG A 571 44.36 -10.18 -62.12
C ARG A 571 43.36 -9.58 -63.12
N TRP A 572 42.44 -8.74 -62.66
CA TRP A 572 41.50 -7.99 -63.51
C TRP A 572 42.21 -7.00 -64.46
N GLN A 573 43.16 -6.21 -63.95
CA GLN A 573 43.95 -5.28 -64.80
C GLN A 573 44.89 -6.01 -65.78
N LEU A 574 45.45 -7.17 -65.40
CA LEU A 574 46.22 -8.04 -66.29
C LEU A 574 45.36 -8.64 -67.42
N HIS A 575 44.10 -9.01 -67.14
CA HIS A 575 43.16 -9.44 -68.16
C HIS A 575 42.81 -8.29 -69.13
N MET A 576 42.56 -7.08 -68.61
CA MET A 576 42.28 -5.90 -69.42
C MET A 576 43.46 -5.44 -70.30
N SER A 577 44.71 -5.67 -69.87
CA SER A 577 45.92 -5.24 -70.59
C SER A 577 46.47 -6.25 -71.60
N LYS A 578 46.08 -7.53 -71.52
CA LYS A 578 46.56 -8.60 -72.43
C LYS A 578 45.57 -9.00 -73.53
N GLY A 579 44.38 -8.41 -73.60
CA GLY A 579 43.31 -8.76 -74.56
C GLY A 579 43.46 -8.23 -76.01
N GLY A 580 44.66 -7.83 -76.44
CA GLY A 580 44.89 -7.04 -77.65
C GLY A 580 45.21 -7.81 -78.94
N GLY A 581 44.23 -8.54 -79.51
CA GLY A 581 44.27 -9.06 -80.90
C GLY A 581 44.94 -10.43 -81.11
N GLY A 582 44.69 -11.06 -82.28
CA GLY A 582 45.43 -12.26 -82.72
C GLY A 582 44.64 -13.56 -82.97
N HIS A 583 43.69 -13.54 -83.93
CA HIS A 583 43.31 -14.65 -84.82
C HIS A 583 43.26 -16.11 -84.27
N TRP A 584 42.06 -16.59 -83.91
CA TRP A 584 41.69 -18.01 -83.96
C TRP A 584 40.30 -18.20 -84.62
N LYS A 585 40.01 -19.45 -85.05
CA LYS A 585 39.01 -19.83 -86.08
C LYS A 585 37.58 -19.30 -85.88
N GLU A 586 36.88 -19.17 -87.00
CA GLU A 586 35.53 -18.62 -87.09
C GLU A 586 34.44 -19.64 -86.75
N SER A 587 34.13 -19.73 -85.46
CA SER A 587 32.87 -20.30 -84.96
C SER A 587 32.49 -19.77 -83.55
N PRO A 588 33.42 -19.66 -82.57
CA PRO A 588 33.07 -19.25 -81.20
C PRO A 588 32.63 -17.79 -81.07
N LYS A 589 32.96 -16.93 -82.06
CA LYS A 589 32.80 -15.47 -81.98
C LYS A 589 31.39 -15.01 -81.58
N LYS A 590 30.33 -15.69 -82.02
CA LYS A 590 28.94 -15.28 -81.71
C LYS A 590 28.56 -15.57 -80.26
N ASN A 591 28.96 -16.73 -79.73
CA ASN A 591 28.71 -17.08 -78.32
C ASN A 591 29.59 -16.25 -77.39
N ALA A 592 30.87 -16.02 -77.75
CA ALA A 592 31.76 -15.14 -77.01
C ALA A 592 31.29 -13.67 -77.01
N LEU A 593 30.75 -13.18 -78.13
CA LEU A 593 30.16 -11.84 -78.20
C LEU A 593 28.90 -11.73 -77.34
N ASN A 594 27.99 -12.71 -77.38
CA ASN A 594 26.83 -12.78 -76.50
C ASN A 594 27.26 -12.82 -75.02
N GLU A 595 28.19 -13.70 -74.64
CA GLU A 595 28.73 -13.74 -73.27
C GLU A 595 29.33 -12.41 -72.82
N LEU A 596 30.07 -11.71 -73.70
CA LEU A 596 30.63 -10.40 -73.39
C LEU A 596 29.54 -9.31 -73.29
N GLN A 597 28.48 -9.42 -74.09
CA GLN A 597 27.33 -8.53 -74.05
C GLN A 597 26.48 -8.76 -72.78
N ASP A 598 26.27 -10.01 -72.37
CA ASP A 598 25.62 -10.39 -71.10
C ASP A 598 26.47 -9.97 -69.89
N LYS A 599 27.79 -10.17 -69.94
CA LYS A 599 28.72 -9.68 -68.89
C LYS A 599 28.72 -8.14 -68.82
N LEU A 600 28.67 -7.44 -69.95
CA LEU A 600 28.54 -5.98 -70.00
C LEU A 600 27.19 -5.50 -69.44
N MET A 601 26.09 -6.18 -69.77
CA MET A 601 24.77 -5.90 -69.19
C MET A 601 24.75 -6.17 -67.69
N GLY A 602 25.36 -7.27 -67.22
CA GLY A 602 25.52 -7.59 -65.80
C GLY A 602 26.50 -6.67 -65.04
N VAL A 603 27.41 -5.98 -65.72
CA VAL A 603 28.18 -4.86 -65.16
C VAL A 603 27.31 -3.62 -65.06
N ARG A 604 26.62 -3.23 -66.14
CA ARG A 604 25.72 -2.06 -66.17
C ARG A 604 24.56 -2.17 -65.17
N LEU A 605 24.02 -3.37 -64.95
CA LEU A 605 22.97 -3.60 -63.97
C LEU A 605 23.49 -3.38 -62.54
N ARG A 606 24.70 -3.89 -62.23
CA ARG A 606 25.36 -3.66 -60.94
C ARG A 606 25.79 -2.21 -60.75
N GLU A 607 26.21 -1.52 -61.81
CA GLU A 607 26.51 -0.09 -61.77
C GLU A 607 25.23 0.72 -61.47
N ALA A 608 24.13 0.45 -62.18
CA ALA A 608 22.84 1.09 -61.95
C ALA A 608 22.29 0.80 -60.54
N GLN A 609 22.48 -0.42 -60.04
CA GLN A 609 22.12 -0.79 -58.67
C GLN A 609 22.97 -0.03 -57.64
N ALA A 610 24.30 -0.01 -57.76
CA ALA A 610 25.18 0.75 -56.87
C ALA A 610 24.91 2.28 -56.94
N GLN A 611 24.50 2.80 -58.10
CA GLN A 611 24.04 4.19 -58.25
C GLN A 611 22.67 4.45 -57.63
N ALA A 612 21.82 3.42 -57.44
CA ALA A 612 20.55 3.54 -56.72
C ALA A 612 20.80 3.49 -55.20
N GLU A 613 21.59 2.50 -54.73
CA GLU A 613 22.04 2.37 -53.35
C GLU A 613 22.74 3.65 -52.85
N LEU A 614 23.62 4.26 -53.68
CA LEU A 614 24.26 5.54 -53.37
C LEU A 614 23.29 6.73 -53.26
N ARG A 615 22.14 6.70 -53.96
CA ARG A 615 21.09 7.73 -53.82
C ARG A 615 20.29 7.50 -52.54
N GLU A 616 19.98 6.24 -52.23
CA GLU A 616 19.28 5.87 -51.00
C GLU A 616 20.10 6.26 -49.76
N VAL A 617 21.37 5.87 -49.70
CA VAL A 617 22.29 6.25 -48.59
C VAL A 617 22.41 7.77 -48.45
N LYS A 618 22.40 8.54 -49.55
CA LYS A 618 22.40 10.02 -49.49
C LYS A 618 21.10 10.59 -48.95
N LEU A 619 19.94 10.02 -49.29
CA LEU A 619 18.65 10.43 -48.72
C LEU A 619 18.57 10.08 -47.23
N GLN A 620 19.02 8.88 -46.84
CA GLN A 620 19.13 8.47 -45.43
C GLN A 620 20.06 9.41 -44.64
N ALA A 621 21.21 9.81 -45.21
CA ALA A 621 22.14 10.75 -44.56
C ALA A 621 21.49 12.13 -44.30
N ILE A 622 20.77 12.69 -45.28
CA ILE A 622 20.06 13.98 -45.12
C ILE A 622 18.93 13.86 -44.07
N GLN A 623 18.23 12.72 -44.03
CA GLN A 623 17.21 12.44 -43.03
C GLN A 623 17.81 12.35 -41.61
N LEU A 624 18.95 11.68 -41.45
CA LEU A 624 19.68 11.59 -40.18
C LEU A 624 20.25 12.94 -39.73
N GLU A 625 20.73 13.78 -40.65
CA GLU A 625 21.20 15.13 -40.33
C GLU A 625 20.04 16.03 -39.83
N SER A 626 18.89 16.00 -40.52
CA SER A 626 17.67 16.68 -40.08
C SER A 626 17.21 16.18 -38.70
N GLN A 627 17.21 14.86 -38.49
CA GLN A 627 16.87 14.26 -37.20
C GLN A 627 17.84 14.69 -36.09
N ASN A 628 19.14 14.75 -36.36
CA ASN A 628 20.14 15.24 -35.39
C ASN A 628 19.93 16.73 -35.04
N GLN A 629 19.55 17.58 -36.01
CA GLN A 629 19.19 18.98 -35.72
C GLN A 629 17.94 19.09 -34.84
N ILE A 630 16.95 18.21 -35.02
CA ILE A 630 15.76 18.13 -34.16
C ILE A 630 16.13 17.64 -32.75
N HIS A 631 16.94 16.59 -32.64
CA HIS A 631 17.42 16.06 -31.36
C HIS A 631 18.24 17.11 -30.60
N SER A 632 19.16 17.83 -31.25
CA SER A 632 19.94 18.92 -30.63
C SER A 632 19.04 20.02 -30.06
N LYS A 633 18.01 20.46 -30.81
CA LYS A 633 16.99 21.42 -30.35
C LYS A 633 16.03 20.87 -29.29
N LEU A 634 16.00 19.56 -29.08
CA LEU A 634 15.24 18.92 -27.99
C LEU A 634 16.10 18.83 -26.72
N ILE A 635 17.35 18.39 -26.84
CA ILE A 635 18.35 18.37 -25.76
C ILE A 635 18.49 19.76 -25.13
N GLY A 636 18.73 20.80 -25.93
CA GLY A 636 18.87 22.18 -25.41
C GLY A 636 17.61 22.74 -24.73
N ARG A 637 16.42 22.17 -24.96
CA ARG A 637 15.20 22.50 -24.19
C ARG A 637 15.16 21.73 -22.87
N HIS A 638 15.47 20.45 -22.88
CA HIS A 638 15.55 19.64 -21.66
C HIS A 638 16.68 20.08 -20.72
N GLU A 639 17.78 20.64 -21.23
CA GLU A 639 18.83 21.26 -20.41
C GLU A 639 18.30 22.48 -19.63
N VAL A 640 17.50 23.33 -20.28
CA VAL A 640 16.84 24.49 -19.63
C VAL A 640 15.75 24.05 -18.64
N GLU A 641 14.94 23.06 -19.00
CA GLU A 641 13.92 22.48 -18.10
C GLU A 641 14.56 21.81 -16.87
N SER A 642 15.68 21.11 -17.06
CA SER A 642 16.47 20.47 -16.00
C SER A 642 17.07 21.52 -15.05
N ALA A 643 17.67 22.59 -15.59
CA ALA A 643 18.21 23.69 -14.80
C ALA A 643 17.12 24.37 -13.93
N ALA A 644 15.94 24.64 -14.51
CA ALA A 644 14.80 25.22 -13.79
C ALA A 644 14.24 24.27 -12.70
N MET A 645 14.23 22.96 -12.95
CA MET A 645 13.87 21.98 -11.92
C MET A 645 14.93 21.88 -10.81
N GLN A 646 16.22 22.00 -11.15
CA GLN A 646 17.32 21.96 -10.18
C GLN A 646 17.33 23.20 -9.27
N GLU A 647 17.07 24.40 -9.82
CA GLU A 647 16.86 25.61 -9.02
C GLU A 647 15.66 25.45 -8.06
N ARG A 648 14.54 24.92 -8.55
CA ARG A 648 13.35 24.69 -7.71
C ARG A 648 13.58 23.64 -6.62
N LEU A 649 14.37 22.60 -6.88
CA LEU A 649 14.81 21.63 -5.87
C LEU A 649 15.72 22.30 -4.82
N GLN A 650 16.62 23.19 -5.23
CA GLN A 650 17.48 23.94 -4.31
C GLN A 650 16.66 24.90 -3.40
N GLN A 651 15.64 25.55 -3.96
CA GLN A 651 14.69 26.37 -3.20
C GLN A 651 13.91 25.55 -2.15
N LEU A 652 13.36 24.40 -2.55
CA LEU A 652 12.64 23.47 -1.65
C LEU A 652 13.56 22.87 -0.58
N ALA A 653 14.80 22.54 -0.91
CA ALA A 653 15.80 22.10 0.06
C ALA A 653 16.12 23.19 1.10
N GLY A 654 16.19 24.46 0.68
CA GLY A 654 16.31 25.61 1.59
C GLY A 654 15.11 25.74 2.54
N GLN A 655 13.89 25.61 2.03
CA GLN A 655 12.66 25.63 2.84
C GLN A 655 12.63 24.48 3.86
N ASN A 656 12.95 23.25 3.43
CA ASN A 656 13.03 22.08 4.34
C ASN A 656 14.11 22.27 5.43
N LYS A 657 15.27 22.86 5.10
CA LYS A 657 16.30 23.19 6.09
C LYS A 657 15.81 24.22 7.12
N GLY A 658 15.02 25.21 6.69
CA GLY A 658 14.35 26.17 7.59
C GLY A 658 13.31 25.52 8.50
N MET A 659 12.45 24.67 7.95
CA MET A 659 11.45 23.88 8.70
C MET A 659 12.09 22.97 9.75
N LEU A 660 13.20 22.30 9.40
CA LEU A 660 13.96 21.47 10.34
C LEU A 660 14.56 22.28 11.49
N ALA A 661 15.08 23.49 11.23
CA ALA A 661 15.60 24.38 12.27
C ALA A 661 14.50 24.90 13.20
N GLN A 662 13.30 25.16 12.69
CA GLN A 662 12.13 25.48 13.52
C GLN A 662 11.70 24.28 14.37
N LEU A 663 11.71 23.06 13.82
CA LEU A 663 11.37 21.84 14.54
C LEU A 663 12.36 21.55 15.69
N THR A 664 13.67 21.76 15.49
CA THR A 664 14.66 21.57 16.56
C THR A 664 14.54 22.63 17.64
N GLU A 665 14.26 23.89 17.30
CA GLU A 665 14.02 24.95 18.28
C GLU A 665 12.72 24.73 19.09
N MET A 666 11.65 24.22 18.46
CA MET A 666 10.43 23.84 19.18
C MET A 666 10.66 22.65 20.12
N LYS A 667 11.44 21.64 19.71
CA LYS A 667 11.85 20.54 20.60
C LYS A 667 12.71 21.03 21.77
N ARG A 668 13.63 21.98 21.54
CA ARG A 668 14.44 22.62 22.59
C ARG A 668 13.56 23.31 23.63
N LYS A 669 12.59 24.11 23.17
CA LYS A 669 11.60 24.78 24.04
C LYS A 669 10.71 23.81 24.82
N GLN A 670 10.28 22.69 24.21
CA GLN A 670 9.52 21.68 24.95
C GLN A 670 10.35 21.10 26.10
N ALA A 671 11.62 20.76 25.86
CA ALA A 671 12.51 20.26 26.92
C ALA A 671 12.75 21.29 28.04
N GLU A 672 12.80 22.59 27.73
CA GLU A 672 12.86 23.66 28.73
C GLU A 672 11.58 23.74 29.60
N LEU A 673 10.40 23.56 29.00
CA LEU A 673 9.12 23.55 29.70
C LEU A 673 8.95 22.28 30.56
N ASP A 674 9.33 21.12 30.02
CA ASP A 674 9.32 19.84 30.74
C ASP A 674 10.27 19.85 31.95
N CYS A 675 11.38 20.61 31.88
CA CYS A 675 12.31 20.80 32.99
C CYS A 675 11.68 21.67 34.09
N LYS A 676 11.14 22.85 33.72
CA LYS A 676 10.47 23.76 34.66
C LYS A 676 9.27 23.11 35.37
N SER A 677 8.46 22.34 34.64
CA SER A 677 7.35 21.56 35.22
C SER A 677 7.83 20.58 36.30
N LYS A 678 8.98 19.92 36.09
CA LYS A 678 9.59 19.03 37.10
C LYS A 678 10.17 19.79 38.29
N GLU A 679 10.77 20.96 38.06
CA GLU A 679 11.26 21.85 39.12
C GLU A 679 10.11 22.38 39.99
N GLU A 680 9.00 22.80 39.38
CA GLU A 680 7.78 23.24 40.08
C GLU A 680 7.15 22.13 40.93
N VAL A 681 7.04 20.91 40.38
CA VAL A 681 6.57 19.72 41.12
C VAL A 681 7.52 19.35 42.26
N MET A 682 8.84 19.48 42.07
CA MET A 682 9.81 19.26 43.15
C MET A 682 9.70 20.32 44.25
N ALA A 683 9.49 21.58 43.90
CA ALA A 683 9.27 22.67 44.85
C ALA A 683 7.95 22.55 45.63
N VAL A 684 6.90 21.95 45.03
CA VAL A 684 5.68 21.56 45.77
C VAL A 684 6.01 20.48 46.80
N ARG A 685 6.65 19.38 46.39
CA ARG A 685 7.00 18.26 47.28
C ARG A 685 7.93 18.65 48.43
N LEU A 686 8.83 19.59 48.22
CA LEU A 686 9.68 20.14 49.29
C LEU A 686 8.83 20.85 50.35
N ARG A 687 7.93 21.76 49.95
CA ARG A 687 7.00 22.43 50.90
C ARG A 687 6.05 21.46 51.61
N GLU A 688 5.64 20.38 50.95
CA GLU A 688 4.86 19.30 51.57
C GLU A 688 5.69 18.55 52.62
N ALA A 689 6.96 18.27 52.34
CA ALA A 689 7.89 17.65 53.29
C ALA A 689 8.18 18.56 54.50
N ASP A 690 8.43 19.85 54.28
CA ASP A 690 8.63 20.86 55.34
C ASP A 690 7.39 20.94 56.25
N SER A 691 6.19 20.95 55.66
CA SER A 691 4.92 20.92 56.40
C SER A 691 4.72 19.63 57.20
N MET A 692 5.10 18.47 56.65
CA MET A 692 5.08 17.20 57.38
C MET A 692 6.09 17.18 58.54
N ALA A 693 7.28 17.77 58.37
CA ALA A 693 8.26 17.90 59.44
C ALA A 693 7.74 18.78 60.59
N ALA A 694 7.19 19.96 60.28
CA ALA A 694 6.57 20.84 61.28
C ALA A 694 5.38 20.15 61.99
N MET A 695 4.55 19.39 61.27
CA MET A 695 3.49 18.58 61.90
C MET A 695 4.03 17.46 62.80
N ALA A 696 5.20 16.89 62.51
CA ALA A 696 5.84 15.92 63.39
C ALA A 696 6.39 16.58 64.66
N GLU A 697 7.04 17.74 64.56
CA GLU A 697 7.49 18.53 65.72
C GLU A 697 6.33 18.94 66.63
N PHE A 698 5.21 19.43 66.07
CA PHE A 698 4.02 19.74 66.87
C PHE A 698 3.41 18.50 67.54
N ARG A 699 3.39 17.34 66.87
CA ARG A 699 2.94 16.08 67.48
C ARG A 699 3.85 15.64 68.63
N GLN A 700 5.16 15.76 68.48
CA GLN A 700 6.11 15.50 69.57
C GLN A 700 5.88 16.46 70.74
N LYS A 701 5.72 17.76 70.48
CA LYS A 701 5.49 18.77 71.52
C LYS A 701 4.17 18.56 72.27
N ILE A 702 3.12 18.09 71.59
CA ILE A 702 1.86 17.67 72.22
C ILE A 702 2.10 16.47 73.13
N ALA A 703 2.77 15.41 72.66
CA ALA A 703 3.06 14.23 73.47
C ALA A 703 3.92 14.56 74.72
N GLU A 704 4.91 15.46 74.59
CA GLU A 704 5.69 15.96 75.73
C GLU A 704 4.82 16.70 76.76
N LEU A 705 3.86 17.51 76.31
CA LEU A 705 2.92 18.21 77.20
C LEU A 705 1.89 17.27 77.84
N GLU A 706 1.47 16.21 77.13
CA GLU A 706 0.61 15.16 77.67
C GLU A 706 1.32 14.35 78.76
N ILE A 707 2.61 14.02 78.55
CA ILE A 707 3.46 13.39 79.58
C ILE A 707 3.61 14.32 80.80
N GLN A 708 3.99 15.58 80.62
CA GLN A 708 4.14 16.54 81.73
C GLN A 708 2.84 16.76 82.51
N LYS A 709 1.69 16.74 81.84
CA LYS A 709 0.36 16.80 82.46
C LYS A 709 0.11 15.58 83.35
N GLU A 710 0.44 14.37 82.88
CA GLU A 710 0.23 13.14 83.63
C GLU A 710 1.23 13.00 84.80
N GLU A 711 2.50 13.39 84.60
CA GLU A 711 3.49 13.55 85.67
C GLU A 711 2.99 14.52 86.76
N GLY A 712 2.45 15.68 86.35
CA GLY A 712 1.85 16.65 87.26
C GLY A 712 0.60 16.11 87.99
N LEU A 713 -0.20 15.27 87.34
CA LEU A 713 -1.35 14.59 87.95
C LEU A 713 -0.88 13.59 89.02
N ILE A 714 0.14 12.78 88.71
CA ILE A 714 0.76 11.81 89.62
C ILE A 714 1.40 12.52 90.82
N GLN A 715 2.14 13.61 90.60
CA GLN A 715 2.72 14.42 91.67
C GLN A 715 1.64 15.05 92.55
N GLY A 716 0.52 15.48 91.96
CA GLY A 716 -0.66 15.97 92.69
C GLY A 716 -1.31 14.91 93.56
N GLN A 717 -1.38 13.66 93.07
CA GLN A 717 -1.88 12.51 93.84
C GLN A 717 -0.93 12.13 94.99
N LEU A 718 0.39 12.14 94.77
CA LEU A 718 1.42 11.92 95.80
C LEU A 718 1.33 12.96 96.93
N ASN A 719 1.29 14.25 96.58
CA ASN A 719 1.12 15.32 97.56
C ASN A 719 -0.21 15.16 98.36
N HIS A 720 -1.25 14.60 97.74
CA HIS A 720 -2.51 14.26 98.41
C HIS A 720 -2.42 13.00 99.30
N SER A 721 -1.64 11.98 98.92
CA SER A 721 -1.41 10.82 99.79
C SER A 721 -0.59 11.19 101.01
N ASP A 722 0.43 12.03 100.87
CA ASP A 722 1.28 12.47 101.98
C ASP A 722 0.49 13.36 102.93
N SER A 723 -0.32 14.28 102.38
CA SER A 723 -1.28 15.07 103.17
C SER A 723 -2.29 14.19 103.91
N ARG A 724 -2.78 13.11 103.30
CA ARG A 724 -3.65 12.13 103.95
C ARG A 724 -2.94 11.33 105.05
N GLN A 725 -1.69 10.91 104.84
CA GLN A 725 -0.91 10.21 105.86
C GLN A 725 -0.66 11.11 107.07
N TYR A 726 -0.29 12.38 106.84
CA TYR A 726 -0.11 13.37 107.90
C TYR A 726 -1.41 13.66 108.68
N ILE A 727 -2.54 13.83 107.98
CA ILE A 727 -3.87 13.95 108.61
C ILE A 727 -4.26 12.69 109.40
N THR A 728 -3.78 11.52 109.01
CA THR A 728 -4.04 10.25 109.72
C THR A 728 -3.18 10.17 110.98
N GLN A 729 -1.87 10.44 110.91
CA GLN A 729 -1.00 10.53 112.08
C GLN A 729 -1.51 11.54 113.13
N LEU A 730 -1.94 12.73 112.71
CA LEU A 730 -2.55 13.73 113.61
C LEU A 730 -3.85 13.21 114.25
N ARG A 731 -4.65 12.43 113.52
CA ARG A 731 -5.88 11.82 114.05
C ARG A 731 -5.59 10.72 115.07
N ASP A 732 -4.55 9.92 114.82
CA ASP A 732 -4.14 8.84 115.71
C ASP A 732 -3.54 9.40 117.01
N GLN A 733 -2.70 10.44 116.93
CA GLN A 733 -2.21 11.20 118.10
C GLN A 733 -3.36 11.84 118.92
N ILE A 734 -4.37 12.40 118.25
CA ILE A 734 -5.60 12.88 118.92
C ILE A 734 -6.37 11.71 119.56
N GLY A 735 -6.33 10.51 118.97
CA GLY A 735 -6.90 9.28 119.52
C GLY A 735 -6.19 8.81 120.79
N GLU A 736 -4.86 8.79 120.79
CA GLU A 736 -4.03 8.44 121.96
C GLU A 736 -4.29 9.39 123.12
N LEU A 737 -4.16 10.71 122.91
CA LEU A 737 -4.43 11.74 123.93
C LEU A 737 -5.87 11.67 124.48
N LYS A 738 -6.85 11.32 123.62
CA LYS A 738 -8.26 11.19 124.03
C LYS A 738 -8.53 9.89 124.81
N ASN A 739 -7.76 8.83 124.58
CA ASN A 739 -7.81 7.59 125.34
C ASN A 739 -7.14 7.74 126.71
N GLU A 740 -5.99 8.42 126.80
CA GLU A 740 -5.37 8.78 128.09
C GLU A 740 -6.35 9.55 129.00
N LEU A 741 -7.11 10.49 128.42
CA LEU A 741 -8.16 11.25 129.12
C LEU A 741 -9.42 10.45 129.50
N HIS A 742 -9.62 9.21 129.02
CA HIS A 742 -10.80 8.39 129.33
C HIS A 742 -10.57 7.30 130.39
N VAL A 743 -9.31 6.97 130.72
CA VAL A 743 -9.01 5.82 131.60
C VAL A 743 -9.07 6.16 133.10
N ASN A 744 -8.96 7.44 133.50
CA ASN A 744 -8.98 7.84 134.91
C ASN A 744 -9.93 9.02 135.21
N GLN A 745 -11.19 8.71 135.55
CA GLN A 745 -12.07 9.61 136.30
C GLN A 745 -12.26 9.09 137.73
N ILE A 746 -11.82 9.86 138.74
CA ILE A 746 -12.35 9.89 140.12
C ILE A 746 -11.71 11.09 140.88
N PRO A 747 -12.40 11.77 141.83
CA PRO A 747 -12.39 13.23 141.81
C PRO A 747 -11.86 13.96 143.06
N SER A 748 -11.36 15.20 142.87
CA SER A 748 -11.74 16.46 143.57
C SER A 748 -10.60 17.49 143.65
N CYS A 749 -10.89 18.77 143.30
CA CYS A 749 -10.07 19.99 143.48
C CYS A 749 -8.67 20.00 142.80
N PHE A 750 -8.28 20.98 141.97
CA PHE A 750 -8.20 22.43 142.28
C PHE A 750 -8.13 23.32 141.00
N LEU A 751 -8.71 24.53 141.09
CA LEU A 751 -8.47 25.83 140.40
C LEU A 751 -7.89 25.99 138.94
N TYR A 752 -8.53 26.95 138.24
CA TYR A 752 -7.99 28.08 137.42
C TYR A 752 -7.74 28.00 135.88
N PHE A 753 -8.12 29.13 135.21
CA PHE A 753 -7.83 29.60 133.83
C PHE A 753 -8.33 28.75 132.63
N SER A 754 -8.71 29.29 131.47
CA SER A 754 -9.30 30.63 131.15
C SER A 754 -9.90 30.71 129.74
N GLU A 755 -10.62 31.80 129.48
CA GLU A 755 -10.77 32.51 128.19
C GLU A 755 -10.90 31.67 126.89
N MET A 756 -12.12 31.15 126.67
CA MET A 756 -12.57 30.77 125.33
C MET A 756 -12.76 31.99 124.41
N ILE A 757 -12.11 31.94 123.24
CA ILE A 757 -12.75 31.97 121.92
C ILE A 757 -13.94 32.96 121.74
N ASP A 758 -13.70 34.15 121.13
CA ASP A 758 -14.70 34.78 120.23
C ASP A 758 -14.17 35.87 119.24
N VAL A 759 -12.86 36.19 119.22
CA VAL A 759 -12.31 37.27 118.35
C VAL A 759 -12.15 36.84 116.87
N VAL A 760 -12.61 35.65 116.50
CA VAL A 760 -12.51 35.00 115.17
C VAL A 760 -13.24 35.78 114.03
N ARG A 761 -13.99 36.84 114.34
CA ARG A 761 -15.06 37.34 113.46
C ARG A 761 -14.68 38.42 112.42
N HIS A 762 -13.52 39.09 112.50
CA HIS A 762 -13.30 40.37 111.78
C HIS A 762 -12.31 40.39 110.61
N MET A 763 -11.34 39.46 110.47
CA MET A 763 -10.35 39.48 109.37
C MET A 763 -10.85 38.79 108.08
N LYS A 764 -12.04 39.15 107.60
CA LYS A 764 -12.70 38.51 106.44
C LYS A 764 -12.97 39.47 105.26
N HIS A 765 -12.28 40.61 105.17
CA HIS A 765 -12.77 41.75 104.38
C HIS A 765 -11.85 42.31 103.27
N ASP A 766 -10.54 42.05 103.28
CA ASP A 766 -9.58 42.91 102.55
C ASP A 766 -8.85 42.28 101.34
N ILE A 767 -9.08 41.00 101.00
CA ILE A 767 -8.32 40.31 99.93
C ILE A 767 -9.24 39.55 98.95
N LEU A 768 -10.14 40.28 98.30
CA LEU A 768 -10.84 39.87 97.07
C LEU A 768 -11.03 41.12 96.17
N ASP A 769 -11.23 40.89 94.87
CA ASP A 769 -11.66 41.87 93.84
C ASP A 769 -10.64 42.92 93.32
N SER A 770 -9.33 42.81 93.60
CA SER A 770 -8.30 43.73 93.05
C SER A 770 -7.63 43.30 91.73
N LEU A 771 -8.22 42.41 90.92
CA LEU A 771 -7.58 41.84 89.71
C LEU A 771 -8.53 41.68 88.49
N LEU A 772 -9.02 42.79 87.92
CA LEU A 772 -9.63 42.80 86.56
C LEU A 772 -9.39 44.12 85.80
N TRP A 773 -8.27 44.23 85.08
CA TRP A 773 -8.12 45.13 83.91
C TRP A 773 -6.97 44.65 82.98
N PRO A 774 -6.80 45.16 81.74
CA PRO A 774 -6.92 44.27 80.58
C PRO A 774 -5.81 44.42 79.51
N SER A 775 -6.02 43.79 78.35
CA SER A 775 -5.60 44.20 76.98
C SER A 775 -4.68 43.25 76.22
N SER A 776 -5.03 43.02 74.95
CA SER A 776 -4.19 42.96 73.73
C SER A 776 -2.76 42.42 73.84
N VAL A 777 -2.37 41.44 73.01
CA VAL A 777 -2.35 41.52 71.52
C VAL A 777 -2.86 40.22 70.87
#